data_AF-S7QCE2-F1
#
_entry.id   AF-S7QCE2-F1
#
_cell.length_a   1.000
_cell.length_b   1.000
_cell.length_c   1.000
_cell.angle_alpha   90.00
_cell.angle_beta   90.00
_cell.angle_gamma   90.00
#
_symmetry.space_group_name_H-M   'P 1'
#
loop_
_entity.id
_entity.type
_entity.pdbx_description
1 polymer ?
#
loop_
_entity_poly.entity_id
_entity_poly.type
_entity_poly.pdbx_seq_one_letter_code
_entity_poly.pdbx_strand_id
1 'polypeptide(L)'
;MLSSRTLAGRIARATRASTSTKGSKDAVWDRYATICQFFRQHGTQSPTYTVAIAHVRKCDASIGVTLGRGRYGCSLRQFHASLTRFEQQSRRSETEPEPPNTSTRASSDDPAAPPDGGPSAGTPPRLDNYPPLFQRLARSLPHPHRPTREDFLRVANSFWDRLRIRFRWFTIRSFRRFNADDISAFVTWFLMSQTLWIFVGTTTFFSVILATANSLRLQEYVARAISNYLTKETGITVIFETAIVPKWKDSRLSLKNVYISRRPPSVPPPSKISRDHTAALGYDISGHPAIHGVAGEIDEEEALAHVDLSEEDLNYTMFDLNVDAIEVTLSLPQWLDGKGLIKDAVVKGVRGVIDRRNVTWDPDHPLDPALFRHKPQPGDFELEFLQLEDVLVTVYQPGNFRPYTASIFRADIRRFRKQWLFYDFLNAENVVGQFDNCLFSLHTPQSIGRTTEKELGDGKWGRMSRLRIDGVNIDHLQSMTTLEGPISWITYGKVDAVLDIKFPRDEDPDALDVIIDAIATTVAEHIPGQRELAKPPLTAPTRSTDNGETVDDGKPKVVIDIDLRFRDIKAAVPMFTNDLSYVNSAFVRPIVAFMNANRTLIPIHCRVIQDLSDFEGAWTLWETGLSDQIALQVYDALAYHVNQANFNRRVKTVSLWSLQKTAAAILSALRTMVDPMSIHLKELSANGGNLVGRLEFANGVAM
;
A
#
# COMPACT_ATOMS: atom_id res chain seq x y z
N MET A 1 -53.66 -34.79 28.28
CA MET A 1 -53.50 -36.25 28.46
C MET A 1 -53.51 -36.91 27.08
N LEU A 2 -52.75 -38.01 26.91
CA LEU A 2 -52.95 -39.20 26.03
C LEU A 2 -54.10 -39.10 24.99
N SER A 3 -53.99 -39.47 23.71
CA SER A 3 -53.00 -40.24 22.91
C SER A 3 -53.23 -39.90 21.39
N SER A 4 -52.75 -40.54 20.32
CA SER A 4 -52.04 -41.82 20.08
C SER A 4 -51.20 -41.82 18.78
N ARG A 5 -50.49 -42.93 18.53
CA ARG A 5 -49.54 -43.26 17.45
C ARG A 5 -50.15 -43.78 16.11
N THR A 6 -49.33 -43.66 15.04
CA THR A 6 -49.17 -44.56 13.85
C THR A 6 -50.36 -44.76 12.88
N LEU A 7 -50.19 -44.79 11.55
CA LEU A 7 -49.35 -45.73 10.78
C LEU A 7 -48.97 -45.22 9.36
N ALA A 8 -48.23 -46.02 8.58
CA ALA A 8 -47.58 -45.64 7.30
C ALA A 8 -48.38 -45.96 6.01
N GLY A 9 -47.99 -45.36 4.88
CA GLY A 9 -48.48 -45.74 3.54
C GLY A 9 -47.64 -45.14 2.38
N ARG A 10 -46.89 -45.98 1.65
CA ARG A 10 -46.20 -45.62 0.39
C ARG A 10 -47.16 -45.71 -0.79
N ILE A 11 -47.20 -44.72 -1.70
CA ILE A 11 -47.69 -44.90 -3.08
C ILE A 11 -46.72 -44.23 -4.08
N ALA A 12 -46.68 -44.77 -5.30
CA ALA A 12 -45.56 -44.72 -6.23
C ALA A 12 -45.46 -43.44 -7.11
N ARG A 13 -44.24 -43.25 -7.62
CA ARG A 13 -43.85 -42.30 -8.67
C ARG A 13 -44.28 -42.87 -10.03
N ALA A 14 -44.97 -42.08 -10.86
CA ALA A 14 -45.22 -42.42 -12.27
C ALA A 14 -44.97 -41.19 -13.16
N THR A 15 -44.09 -41.34 -14.14
CA THR A 15 -43.67 -40.28 -15.06
C THR A 15 -44.63 -40.15 -16.23
N ARG A 16 -45.00 -38.91 -16.57
CA ARG A 16 -45.41 -38.54 -17.95
C ARG A 16 -44.76 -37.22 -18.32
N ALA A 17 -44.04 -37.23 -19.43
CA ALA A 17 -43.59 -36.02 -20.10
C ALA A 17 -44.71 -35.49 -21.00
N SER A 18 -44.89 -34.17 -21.05
CA SER A 18 -45.61 -33.49 -22.12
C SER A 18 -44.84 -32.25 -22.52
N THR A 19 -44.52 -32.16 -23.81
CA THR A 19 -43.85 -31.03 -24.44
C THR A 19 -44.72 -29.78 -24.44
N SER A 20 -44.10 -28.61 -24.27
CA SER A 20 -44.67 -27.36 -24.82
C SER A 20 -43.56 -26.40 -25.21
N THR A 21 -43.75 -25.72 -26.34
CA THR A 21 -42.79 -24.87 -27.02
C THR A 21 -42.99 -23.38 -26.70
N LYS A 22 -41.89 -22.64 -26.59
CA LYS A 22 -41.69 -21.18 -26.78
C LYS A 22 -40.30 -20.84 -26.21
N GLY A 23 -39.47 -20.01 -26.83
CA GLY A 23 -39.52 -19.40 -28.16
C GLY A 23 -38.19 -18.66 -28.37
N SER A 24 -37.61 -18.74 -29.57
CA SER A 24 -36.28 -18.14 -29.83
C SER A 24 -36.32 -16.62 -29.68
N LYS A 25 -35.49 -16.08 -28.79
CA LYS A 25 -35.02 -14.69 -28.83
C LYS A 25 -33.50 -14.73 -28.80
N ASP A 26 -32.90 -13.84 -29.57
CA ASP A 26 -31.49 -13.94 -29.95
C ASP A 26 -30.56 -13.90 -28.74
N ALA A 27 -29.78 -14.97 -28.56
CA ALA A 27 -28.65 -14.98 -27.65
C ALA A 27 -27.57 -14.08 -28.26
N VAL A 28 -27.56 -12.79 -27.87
CA VAL A 28 -26.41 -11.92 -28.06
C VAL A 28 -25.24 -12.59 -27.35
N TRP A 29 -24.36 -13.22 -28.13
CA TRP A 29 -23.10 -13.77 -27.62
C TRP A 29 -22.28 -12.63 -27.04
N ASP A 30 -22.31 -12.49 -25.72
CA ASP A 30 -21.41 -11.60 -25.00
C ASP A 30 -19.98 -12.16 -25.08
N ARG A 31 -19.31 -11.78 -26.17
CA ARG A 31 -17.91 -12.13 -26.43
C ARG A 31 -17.01 -11.64 -25.29
N TYR A 32 -17.40 -10.58 -24.59
CA TYR A 32 -16.65 -10.03 -23.47
C TYR A 32 -16.71 -10.98 -22.27
N ALA A 33 -17.89 -11.48 -21.90
CA ALA A 33 -18.04 -12.50 -20.87
C ALA A 33 -17.22 -13.77 -21.17
N THR A 34 -17.22 -14.24 -22.43
CA THR A 34 -16.39 -15.41 -22.81
C THR A 34 -14.88 -15.14 -22.76
N ILE A 35 -14.42 -13.93 -23.06
CA ILE A 35 -13.01 -13.54 -22.95
C ILE A 35 -12.60 -13.46 -21.47
N CYS A 36 -13.42 -12.84 -20.62
CA CYS A 36 -13.20 -12.82 -19.17
C CYS A 36 -13.20 -14.23 -18.56
N GLN A 37 -14.07 -15.13 -19.03
CA GLN A 37 -14.12 -16.52 -18.58
C GLN A 37 -12.90 -17.33 -19.04
N PHE A 38 -12.38 -17.07 -20.25
CA PHE A 38 -11.14 -17.66 -20.75
C PHE A 38 -9.92 -17.27 -19.89
N PHE A 39 -9.79 -15.99 -19.53
CA PHE A 39 -8.71 -15.55 -18.63
C PHE A 39 -8.87 -16.05 -17.19
N ARG A 40 -10.11 -16.24 -16.68
CA ARG A 40 -10.34 -16.88 -15.37
C ARG A 40 -9.94 -18.36 -15.32
N GLN A 41 -10.09 -19.11 -16.41
CA GLN A 41 -9.81 -20.55 -16.43
C GLN A 41 -8.32 -20.92 -16.28
N HIS A 42 -7.40 -19.98 -16.54
CA HIS A 42 -5.97 -20.18 -16.30
C HIS A 42 -5.53 -19.94 -14.84
N GLY A 43 -6.43 -19.50 -13.95
CA GLY A 43 -6.11 -19.05 -12.60
C GLY A 43 -6.77 -19.79 -11.43
N THR A 44 -7.46 -20.92 -11.65
CA THR A 44 -8.21 -21.60 -10.57
C THR A 44 -7.93 -23.10 -10.49
N GLN A 45 -6.87 -23.47 -9.78
CA GLN A 45 -6.86 -24.67 -8.93
C GLN A 45 -6.95 -24.23 -7.47
N SER A 46 -8.17 -24.12 -6.93
CA SER A 46 -8.38 -23.97 -5.49
C SER A 46 -8.51 -25.35 -4.87
N PRO A 47 -7.66 -25.74 -3.89
CA PRO A 47 -7.84 -26.99 -3.17
C PRO A 47 -9.02 -26.87 -2.20
N THR A 48 -10.07 -27.65 -2.42
CA THR A 48 -11.16 -27.81 -1.46
C THR A 48 -10.67 -28.61 -0.25
N TYR A 49 -10.48 -27.95 0.89
CA TYR A 49 -10.10 -28.62 2.13
C TYR A 49 -11.28 -29.40 2.73
N THR A 50 -11.45 -30.66 2.33
CA THR A 50 -12.23 -31.64 3.09
C THR A 50 -11.37 -32.22 4.22
N VAL A 51 -11.70 -31.89 5.47
CA VAL A 51 -11.04 -32.48 6.65
C VAL A 51 -11.37 -33.97 6.73
N ALA A 52 -10.42 -34.81 6.33
CA ALA A 52 -10.49 -36.26 6.46
C ALA A 52 -9.64 -36.72 7.66
N ILE A 53 -10.30 -37.22 8.72
CA ILE A 53 -9.64 -37.78 9.89
C ILE A 53 -8.95 -39.11 9.49
N ALA A 54 -7.63 -39.10 9.42
CA ALA A 54 -6.84 -40.27 8.99
C ALA A 54 -6.58 -41.23 10.16
N HIS A 55 -7.38 -42.30 10.27
CA HIS A 55 -7.01 -43.45 11.10
C HIS A 55 -5.94 -44.30 10.38
N VAL A 56 -4.80 -44.49 11.04
CA VAL A 56 -3.68 -45.30 10.55
C VAL A 56 -4.05 -46.78 10.44
N ARG A 57 -4.05 -47.34 9.22
CA ARG A 57 -3.83 -48.78 8.97
C ARG A 57 -2.99 -49.00 7.71
N LYS A 58 -1.97 -49.86 7.82
CA LYS A 58 -1.18 -50.38 6.70
C LYS A 58 -1.99 -51.43 5.92
N CYS A 59 -1.91 -51.40 4.60
CA CYS A 59 -2.11 -52.56 3.71
C CYS A 59 -1.29 -52.37 2.43
N ASP A 60 -0.46 -53.36 2.09
CA ASP A 60 0.19 -53.48 0.78
C ASP A 60 -0.81 -53.98 -0.28
N ALA A 61 -0.75 -53.45 -1.50
CA ALA A 61 -1.28 -54.11 -2.70
C ALA A 61 -0.68 -53.53 -3.99
N SER A 62 -0.15 -54.40 -4.85
CA SER A 62 0.39 -54.07 -6.18
C SER A 62 -0.63 -54.27 -7.29
N ILE A 63 -0.74 -53.31 -8.21
CA ILE A 63 -1.49 -53.40 -9.48
C ILE A 63 -0.70 -52.54 -10.50
N GLY A 64 -0.40 -52.94 -11.74
CA GLY A 64 -0.92 -54.06 -12.53
C GLY A 64 -1.45 -53.55 -13.88
N VAL A 65 -0.60 -52.96 -14.71
CA VAL A 65 -1.00 -52.29 -15.97
C VAL A 65 -1.15 -53.30 -17.11
N THR A 66 -2.35 -53.40 -17.69
CA THR A 66 -2.63 -54.19 -18.89
C THR A 66 -2.97 -53.28 -20.08
N LEU A 67 -2.36 -53.55 -21.24
CA LEU A 67 -2.67 -52.85 -22.50
C LEU A 67 -3.95 -53.40 -23.15
N GLY A 68 -4.88 -52.51 -23.50
CA GLY A 68 -6.05 -52.78 -24.33
C GLY A 68 -5.94 -52.08 -25.70
N ARG A 69 -6.34 -52.77 -26.78
CA ARG A 69 -6.06 -52.40 -28.18
C ARG A 69 -7.35 -52.19 -28.99
N GLY A 70 -7.47 -51.05 -29.69
CA GLY A 70 -8.05 -51.06 -31.05
C GLY A 70 -9.16 -50.06 -31.46
N ARG A 71 -8.83 -49.33 -32.55
CA ARG A 71 -9.65 -49.05 -33.76
C ARG A 71 -10.67 -47.89 -33.83
N TYR A 72 -10.18 -46.81 -34.46
CA TYR A 72 -10.72 -46.07 -35.63
C TYR A 72 -12.05 -45.29 -35.59
N GLY A 73 -11.95 -43.99 -35.92
CA GLY A 73 -13.05 -43.14 -36.40
C GLY A 73 -12.55 -41.74 -36.83
N CYS A 74 -12.75 -41.39 -38.11
CA CYS A 74 -12.46 -40.11 -38.79
C CYS A 74 -13.00 -38.84 -38.07
N SER A 75 -12.61 -37.59 -38.33
CA SER A 75 -11.61 -36.95 -39.22
C SER A 75 -11.50 -35.46 -38.81
N LEU A 76 -10.31 -34.87 -38.77
CA LEU A 76 -10.15 -33.40 -38.68
C LEU A 76 -9.13 -32.92 -39.72
N ARG A 77 -9.48 -31.87 -40.48
CA ARG A 77 -8.59 -31.25 -41.46
C ARG A 77 -7.63 -30.29 -40.77
N GLN A 78 -6.32 -30.53 -40.91
CA GLN A 78 -5.30 -29.52 -40.66
C GLN A 78 -4.80 -28.95 -42.00
N PHE A 79 -4.58 -27.64 -42.04
CA PHE A 79 -3.92 -26.96 -43.14
C PHE A 79 -2.40 -27.02 -42.95
N HIS A 80 -1.68 -27.45 -43.99
CA HIS A 80 -0.22 -27.31 -44.03
C HIS A 80 0.18 -25.90 -44.44
N ALA A 81 1.15 -25.32 -43.71
CA ALA A 81 1.93 -24.17 -44.17
C ALA A 81 3.39 -24.63 -44.36
N SER A 82 3.93 -24.46 -45.55
CA SER A 82 5.31 -24.81 -45.89
C SER A 82 6.20 -23.57 -45.91
N LEU A 83 7.15 -23.50 -44.97
CA LEU A 83 8.24 -22.52 -44.97
C LEU A 83 9.52 -23.18 -45.47
N THR A 84 10.11 -22.65 -46.54
CA THR A 84 11.43 -23.07 -47.03
C THR A 84 12.54 -22.33 -46.28
N ARG A 85 13.53 -23.10 -45.82
CA ARG A 85 14.63 -22.66 -44.96
C ARG A 85 15.80 -22.15 -45.82
N PHE A 86 16.34 -20.98 -45.47
CA PHE A 86 17.67 -20.55 -45.92
C PHE A 86 18.72 -21.23 -45.01
N GLU A 87 19.75 -21.86 -45.60
CA GLU A 87 20.92 -22.34 -44.87
C GLU A 87 22.13 -21.44 -45.12
N GLN A 88 22.88 -21.20 -44.04
CA GLN A 88 24.04 -20.32 -44.00
C GLN A 88 25.21 -21.15 -43.44
N GLN A 89 26.27 -21.34 -44.22
CA GLN A 89 27.41 -22.16 -43.82
C GLN A 89 28.72 -21.38 -43.92
N SER A 90 29.45 -21.32 -42.82
CA SER A 90 30.71 -20.57 -42.66
C SER A 90 31.94 -21.46 -42.87
N ARG A 91 33.01 -20.94 -43.46
CA ARG A 91 34.39 -21.37 -43.14
C ARG A 91 35.44 -20.28 -43.41
N ARG A 92 36.67 -20.57 -42.98
CA ARG A 92 37.73 -19.63 -42.56
C ARG A 92 38.85 -19.50 -43.62
N SER A 93 39.65 -18.44 -43.47
CA SER A 93 40.78 -17.94 -44.29
C SER A 93 41.92 -18.91 -44.66
N GLU A 94 42.57 -18.69 -45.82
CA GLU A 94 44.03 -18.41 -45.93
C GLU A 94 44.54 -18.08 -47.37
N THR A 95 45.45 -17.09 -47.44
CA THR A 95 46.63 -16.90 -48.34
C THR A 95 46.52 -16.58 -49.87
N GLU A 96 47.37 -15.62 -50.30
CA GLU A 96 47.73 -15.09 -51.64
C GLU A 96 48.55 -16.08 -52.53
N PRO A 97 48.88 -15.85 -53.84
CA PRO A 97 49.37 -14.58 -54.45
C PRO A 97 48.93 -14.20 -55.90
N GLU A 98 49.35 -12.99 -56.32
CA GLU A 98 49.35 -12.38 -57.69
C GLU A 98 50.31 -13.09 -58.70
N PRO A 99 50.53 -12.69 -60.00
CA PRO A 99 50.15 -11.48 -60.80
C PRO A 99 49.66 -11.81 -62.26
N PRO A 100 49.98 -11.05 -63.36
CA PRO A 100 49.53 -9.71 -63.79
C PRO A 100 48.90 -9.64 -65.22
N ASN A 101 48.28 -8.51 -65.61
CA ASN A 101 48.75 -7.65 -66.74
C ASN A 101 47.80 -6.52 -67.21
N THR A 102 48.36 -5.30 -67.19
CA THR A 102 48.08 -4.07 -67.99
C THR A 102 48.03 -4.37 -69.51
N SER A 103 47.45 -3.63 -70.46
CA SER A 103 47.07 -2.20 -70.63
C SER A 103 45.91 -2.06 -71.69
N THR A 104 45.28 -0.93 -72.02
CA THR A 104 45.82 0.38 -72.49
C THR A 104 44.79 1.53 -72.47
N ARG A 105 45.29 2.76 -72.25
CA ARG A 105 44.77 4.13 -72.54
C ARG A 105 43.95 4.31 -73.84
N ALA A 106 43.16 5.37 -74.08
CA ALA A 106 42.68 6.53 -73.28
C ALA A 106 41.61 7.36 -74.07
N SER A 107 40.95 8.34 -73.41
CA SER A 107 40.43 9.67 -73.90
C SER A 107 39.63 9.78 -75.22
N SER A 108 38.66 10.66 -75.42
CA SER A 108 37.81 11.60 -74.64
C SER A 108 36.65 12.01 -75.59
N ASP A 109 35.51 12.62 -75.25
CA ASP A 109 35.29 13.94 -74.64
C ASP A 109 33.86 14.05 -74.05
N ASP A 110 33.74 14.95 -73.07
CA ASP A 110 32.52 15.46 -72.43
C ASP A 110 31.88 16.61 -73.28
N PRO A 111 30.72 17.26 -72.93
CA PRO A 111 30.23 17.51 -71.57
C PRO A 111 28.72 17.44 -71.29
N ALA A 112 28.40 17.40 -69.99
CA ALA A 112 27.07 17.56 -69.42
C ALA A 112 26.72 19.02 -69.02
N ALA A 113 25.42 19.30 -68.94
CA ALA A 113 24.81 20.49 -68.34
C ALA A 113 23.43 20.09 -67.70
N PRO A 114 22.86 20.87 -66.77
CA PRO A 114 22.39 20.33 -65.48
C PRO A 114 20.89 19.95 -65.40
N PRO A 115 20.43 19.32 -64.29
CA PRO A 115 19.09 18.78 -64.18
C PRO A 115 18.08 19.77 -63.59
N ASP A 116 16.92 19.92 -64.24
CA ASP A 116 15.75 20.60 -63.67
C ASP A 116 14.56 19.64 -63.53
N GLY A 117 14.07 19.50 -62.30
CA GLY A 117 13.01 18.57 -61.93
C GLY A 117 11.61 19.11 -62.23
N GLY A 118 11.09 18.86 -63.44
CA GLY A 118 9.67 18.92 -63.78
C GLY A 118 8.99 17.55 -63.66
N PRO A 119 7.71 17.45 -63.27
CA PRO A 119 7.06 16.16 -63.06
C PRO A 119 6.96 15.38 -64.38
N SER A 120 7.38 14.12 -64.37
CA SER A 120 7.37 13.25 -65.55
C SER A 120 5.95 13.03 -66.08
N ALA A 121 5.58 13.81 -67.09
CA ALA A 121 4.58 13.39 -68.06
C ALA A 121 5.03 12.01 -68.59
N GLY A 122 4.16 11.02 -68.46
CA GLY A 122 4.57 9.62 -68.49
C GLY A 122 5.37 9.25 -69.74
N THR A 123 6.45 8.49 -69.55
CA THR A 123 7.20 7.85 -70.62
C THR A 123 6.22 7.24 -71.62
N PRO A 124 6.32 7.54 -72.93
CA PRO A 124 5.42 6.96 -73.91
C PRO A 124 5.51 5.43 -73.79
N PRO A 125 4.37 4.70 -73.87
CA PRO A 125 4.40 3.25 -73.81
C PRO A 125 5.36 2.73 -74.87
N ARG A 126 6.22 1.75 -74.52
CA ARG A 126 7.16 1.13 -75.45
C ARG A 126 6.41 0.42 -76.58
N LEU A 127 6.16 1.18 -77.64
CA LEU A 127 5.39 0.81 -78.82
C LEU A 127 6.19 -0.05 -79.81
N ASP A 128 7.47 -0.30 -79.49
CA ASP A 128 8.42 -1.03 -80.34
C ASP A 128 8.16 -2.54 -80.35
N ASN A 129 7.44 -3.05 -79.34
CA ASN A 129 7.05 -4.46 -79.23
C ASN A 129 5.75 -4.81 -79.98
N TYR A 130 5.13 -3.86 -80.70
CA TYR A 130 3.86 -4.06 -81.40
C TYR A 130 4.03 -4.00 -82.93
N PRO A 131 3.22 -4.76 -83.71
CA PRO A 131 3.27 -4.70 -85.17
C PRO A 131 3.03 -3.28 -85.70
N PRO A 132 3.61 -2.90 -86.86
CA PRO A 132 3.63 -1.52 -87.36
C PRO A 132 2.23 -0.93 -87.60
N LEU A 133 1.23 -1.78 -87.85
CA LEU A 133 -0.17 -1.37 -87.98
C LEU A 133 -0.75 -0.86 -86.64
N PHE A 134 -0.53 -1.60 -85.55
CA PHE A 134 -0.94 -1.19 -84.20
C PHE A 134 -0.11 -0.02 -83.69
N GLN A 135 1.19 0.05 -84.04
CA GLN A 135 2.03 1.21 -83.71
C GLN A 135 1.52 2.50 -84.39
N ARG A 136 1.10 2.43 -85.66
CA ARG A 136 0.45 3.56 -86.36
C ARG A 136 -0.89 3.92 -85.71
N LEU A 137 -1.73 2.93 -85.42
CA LEU A 137 -3.07 3.15 -84.86
C LEU A 137 -3.01 3.76 -83.44
N ALA A 138 -2.07 3.30 -82.62
CA ALA A 138 -1.79 3.86 -81.29
C ALA A 138 -1.22 5.29 -81.34
N ARG A 139 -0.46 5.64 -82.39
CA ARG A 139 0.01 7.03 -82.63
C ARG A 139 -1.08 7.93 -83.23
N SER A 140 -2.06 7.39 -83.95
CA SER A 140 -3.18 8.16 -84.53
C SER A 140 -4.35 8.36 -83.57
N LEU A 141 -4.41 7.61 -82.47
CA LEU A 141 -5.39 7.85 -81.40
C LEU A 141 -5.03 9.17 -80.68
N PRO A 142 -5.98 10.11 -80.53
CA PRO A 142 -5.74 11.28 -79.70
C PRO A 142 -5.47 10.80 -78.26
N HIS A 143 -4.31 11.17 -77.72
CA HIS A 143 -3.91 10.80 -76.36
C HIS A 143 -5.02 11.24 -75.40
N PRO A 144 -5.73 10.30 -74.73
CA PRO A 144 -6.86 10.65 -73.89
C PRO A 144 -6.35 11.53 -72.75
N HIS A 145 -6.76 12.80 -72.74
CA HIS A 145 -6.29 13.77 -71.75
C HIS A 145 -6.67 13.24 -70.36
N ARG A 146 -5.66 12.91 -69.54
CA ARG A 146 -5.90 12.39 -68.20
C ARG A 146 -6.55 13.52 -67.40
N PRO A 147 -7.84 13.40 -67.03
CA PRO A 147 -8.59 14.53 -66.52
C PRO A 147 -7.96 15.04 -65.22
N THR A 148 -7.70 16.34 -65.18
CA THR A 148 -6.96 16.97 -64.10
C THR A 148 -7.84 17.17 -62.88
N ARG A 149 -7.22 17.44 -61.72
CA ARG A 149 -7.93 17.82 -60.50
C ARG A 149 -8.91 18.98 -60.73
N GLU A 150 -8.54 19.93 -61.58
CA GLU A 150 -9.31 21.14 -61.85
C GLU A 150 -10.56 20.86 -62.68
N ASP A 151 -10.48 19.97 -63.66
CA ASP A 151 -11.63 19.57 -64.50
C ASP A 151 -12.74 18.97 -63.65
N PHE A 152 -12.40 18.06 -62.72
CA PHE A 152 -13.37 17.50 -61.78
C PHE A 152 -13.92 18.55 -60.80
N LEU A 153 -13.12 19.53 -60.37
CA LEU A 153 -13.59 20.62 -59.51
C LEU A 153 -14.52 21.60 -60.24
N ARG A 154 -14.37 21.77 -61.56
CA ARG A 154 -15.28 22.54 -62.42
C ARG A 154 -16.62 21.85 -62.63
N VAL A 155 -16.62 20.52 -62.77
CA VAL A 155 -17.84 19.69 -62.93
C VAL A 155 -18.58 19.45 -61.60
N ALA A 156 -17.89 19.61 -60.46
CA ALA A 156 -18.49 19.38 -59.14
C ALA A 156 -19.41 20.53 -58.70
N ASN A 157 -20.72 20.25 -58.67
CA ASN A 157 -21.75 21.18 -58.21
C ASN A 157 -21.79 21.33 -56.68
N SER A 158 -21.55 20.26 -55.91
CA SER A 158 -21.69 20.27 -54.45
C SER A 158 -20.38 20.53 -53.71
N PHE A 159 -20.46 21.15 -52.52
CA PHE A 159 -19.32 21.29 -51.60
C PHE A 159 -18.67 19.93 -51.27
N TRP A 160 -19.49 18.93 -50.95
CA TRP A 160 -19.03 17.57 -50.62
C TRP A 160 -18.34 16.87 -51.78
N ASP A 161 -18.78 17.09 -53.02
CA ASP A 161 -18.11 16.55 -54.21
C ASP A 161 -16.73 17.18 -54.37
N ARG A 162 -16.63 18.51 -54.23
CA ARG A 162 -15.35 19.23 -54.27
C ARG A 162 -14.41 18.78 -53.14
N LEU A 163 -14.93 18.57 -51.93
CA LEU A 163 -14.15 18.05 -50.79
C LEU A 163 -13.67 16.62 -51.08
N ARG A 164 -14.55 15.74 -51.57
CA ARG A 164 -14.24 14.35 -51.92
C ARG A 164 -13.20 14.24 -53.03
N ILE A 165 -13.29 15.10 -54.06
CA ILE A 165 -12.29 15.21 -55.12
C ILE A 165 -10.94 15.66 -54.56
N ARG A 166 -10.91 16.68 -53.69
CA ARG A 166 -9.69 17.14 -53.02
C ARG A 166 -9.07 16.05 -52.13
N PHE A 167 -9.88 15.36 -51.33
CA PHE A 167 -9.44 14.28 -50.46
C PHE A 167 -8.89 13.09 -51.26
N ARG A 168 -9.61 12.63 -52.30
CA ARG A 168 -9.17 11.52 -53.16
C ARG A 168 -7.90 11.85 -53.95
N TRP A 169 -7.73 13.11 -54.35
CA TRP A 169 -6.49 13.58 -54.98
C TRP A 169 -5.34 13.70 -53.97
N PHE A 170 -5.62 14.04 -52.72
CA PHE A 170 -4.62 14.07 -51.65
C PHE A 170 -4.14 12.66 -51.28
N THR A 171 -5.03 11.68 -51.15
CA THR A 171 -4.68 10.32 -50.70
C THR A 171 -4.05 9.44 -51.77
N ILE A 172 -4.55 9.47 -53.01
CA ILE A 172 -4.12 8.54 -54.08
C ILE A 172 -3.50 9.27 -55.28
N ARG A 173 -3.63 10.60 -55.39
CA ARG A 173 -3.20 11.41 -56.56
C ARG A 173 -3.77 10.90 -57.90
N SER A 174 -4.82 10.08 -57.86
CA SER A 174 -5.42 9.41 -59.03
C SER A 174 -6.87 9.01 -58.74
N PHE A 175 -7.68 8.92 -59.80
CA PHE A 175 -9.13 8.65 -59.71
C PHE A 175 -9.50 7.15 -59.79
N ARG A 176 -8.54 6.24 -59.59
CA ARG A 176 -8.80 4.78 -59.51
C ARG A 176 -9.80 4.48 -58.37
N ARG A 177 -10.58 3.40 -58.49
CA ARG A 177 -11.30 2.84 -57.34
C ARG A 177 -10.30 2.40 -56.27
N PHE A 178 -10.65 2.54 -55.00
CA PHE A 178 -9.84 1.98 -53.92
C PHE A 178 -9.78 0.45 -54.06
N ASN A 179 -8.58 -0.12 -54.11
CA ASN A 179 -8.42 -1.57 -53.96
C ASN A 179 -8.51 -1.96 -52.48
N ALA A 180 -8.74 -3.25 -52.21
CA ALA A 180 -8.67 -3.79 -50.85
C ALA A 180 -7.31 -3.51 -50.21
N ASP A 181 -6.22 -3.60 -50.98
CA ASP A 181 -4.85 -3.31 -50.54
C ASP A 181 -4.62 -1.84 -50.19
N ASP A 182 -5.23 -0.91 -50.93
CA ASP A 182 -5.15 0.53 -50.62
C ASP A 182 -5.88 0.79 -49.29
N ILE A 183 -7.08 0.22 -49.11
CA ILE A 183 -7.90 0.39 -47.89
C ILE A 183 -7.21 -0.28 -46.70
N SER A 184 -6.68 -1.49 -46.85
CA SER A 184 -5.99 -2.20 -45.78
C SER A 184 -4.67 -1.51 -45.40
N ALA A 185 -3.96 -0.90 -46.34
CA ALA A 185 -2.80 -0.05 -46.05
C ALA A 185 -3.21 1.18 -45.22
N PHE A 186 -4.28 1.89 -45.59
CA PHE A 186 -4.79 3.03 -44.79
C PHE A 186 -5.26 2.60 -43.39
N VAL A 187 -5.99 1.49 -43.28
CA VAL A 187 -6.45 0.94 -41.99
C VAL A 187 -5.26 0.49 -41.14
N THR A 188 -4.27 -0.19 -41.71
CA THR A 188 -3.08 -0.65 -40.97
C THR A 188 -2.23 0.52 -40.51
N TRP A 189 -2.02 1.53 -41.36
CA TRP A 189 -1.30 2.75 -40.98
C TRP A 189 -2.05 3.53 -39.89
N PHE A 190 -3.37 3.68 -40.01
CA PHE A 190 -4.18 4.34 -39.00
C PHE A 190 -4.12 3.57 -37.67
N LEU A 191 -4.33 2.25 -37.68
CA LEU A 191 -4.23 1.41 -36.48
C LEU A 191 -2.84 1.49 -35.84
N MET A 192 -1.76 1.39 -36.62
CA MET A 192 -0.38 1.55 -36.13
C MET A 192 -0.12 2.94 -35.53
N SER A 193 -0.68 4.00 -36.13
CA SER A 193 -0.58 5.36 -35.59
C SER A 193 -1.37 5.51 -34.29
N GLN A 194 -2.57 4.93 -34.19
CA GLN A 194 -3.36 4.97 -32.95
C GLN A 194 -2.72 4.12 -31.85
N THR A 195 -2.21 2.92 -32.14
CA THR A 195 -1.52 2.10 -31.13
C THR A 195 -0.25 2.79 -30.63
N LEU A 196 0.57 3.36 -31.51
CA LEU A 196 1.76 4.12 -31.09
C LEU A 196 1.38 5.30 -30.18
N TRP A 197 0.32 6.04 -30.51
CA TRP A 197 -0.16 7.15 -29.68
C TRP A 197 -0.70 6.67 -28.32
N ILE A 198 -1.42 5.55 -28.28
CA ILE A 198 -1.88 4.93 -27.03
C ILE A 198 -0.69 4.51 -26.15
N PHE A 199 0.37 3.92 -26.71
CA PHE A 199 1.54 3.49 -25.93
C PHE A 199 2.41 4.65 -25.43
N VAL A 200 2.64 5.68 -26.27
CA VAL A 200 3.51 6.82 -25.94
C VAL A 200 2.79 7.91 -25.13
N GLY A 201 1.47 8.04 -25.32
CA GLY A 201 0.69 9.17 -24.81
C GLY A 201 -0.72 8.78 -24.39
N THR A 202 -0.87 7.67 -23.66
CA THR A 202 -2.11 7.22 -23.00
C THR A 202 -2.97 8.35 -22.47
N THR A 203 -2.41 9.21 -21.61
CA THR A 203 -3.14 10.35 -21.03
C THR A 203 -3.65 11.29 -22.09
N THR A 204 -2.80 11.65 -23.06
CA THR A 204 -3.14 12.55 -24.17
C THR A 204 -4.22 11.96 -25.09
N PHE A 205 -4.22 10.64 -25.29
CA PHE A 205 -5.24 9.93 -26.05
C PHE A 205 -6.59 9.93 -25.33
N PHE A 206 -6.61 9.52 -24.06
CA PHE A 206 -7.83 9.55 -23.24
C PHE A 206 -8.34 10.97 -23.04
N SER A 207 -7.47 11.98 -22.89
CA SER A 207 -7.90 13.37 -22.78
C SER A 207 -8.48 13.92 -24.08
N VAL A 208 -8.09 13.44 -25.28
CA VAL A 208 -8.76 13.80 -26.54
C VAL A 208 -10.14 13.14 -26.61
N ILE A 209 -10.25 11.86 -26.23
CA ILE A 209 -11.54 11.15 -26.18
C ILE A 209 -12.50 11.85 -25.21
N LEU A 210 -12.01 12.25 -24.03
CA LEU A 210 -12.83 12.91 -23.02
C LEU A 210 -13.16 14.36 -23.40
N ALA A 211 -12.26 15.09 -24.06
CA ALA A 211 -12.55 16.41 -24.64
C ALA A 211 -13.62 16.34 -25.74
N THR A 212 -13.56 15.32 -26.62
CA THR A 212 -14.56 15.12 -27.68
C THR A 212 -15.90 14.65 -27.12
N ALA A 213 -15.91 13.76 -26.12
CA ALA A 213 -17.13 13.39 -25.38
C ALA A 213 -17.76 14.60 -24.67
N ASN A 214 -16.97 15.45 -24.01
CA ASN A 214 -17.44 16.68 -23.36
C ASN A 214 -18.03 17.68 -24.39
N SER A 215 -17.35 17.87 -25.53
CA SER A 215 -17.86 18.69 -26.65
C SER A 215 -19.23 18.20 -27.18
N LEU A 216 -19.45 16.88 -27.17
CA LEU A 216 -20.71 16.24 -27.54
C LEU A 216 -21.74 16.14 -26.39
N ARG A 217 -21.46 16.74 -25.22
CA ARG A 217 -22.27 16.63 -23.98
C ARG A 217 -22.49 15.19 -23.47
N LEU A 218 -21.60 14.26 -23.83
CA LEU A 218 -21.63 12.87 -23.37
C LEU A 218 -20.98 12.66 -21.98
N GLN A 219 -20.64 13.75 -21.28
CA GLN A 219 -19.96 13.73 -19.97
C GLN A 219 -20.68 12.85 -18.94
N GLU A 220 -22.02 12.91 -18.89
CA GLU A 220 -22.89 12.20 -17.95
C GLU A 220 -22.82 10.68 -18.18
N TYR A 221 -22.87 10.28 -19.45
CA TYR A 221 -22.78 8.87 -19.84
C TYR A 221 -21.40 8.29 -19.49
N VAL A 222 -20.33 9.05 -19.76
CA VAL A 222 -18.95 8.63 -19.43
C VAL A 222 -18.75 8.56 -17.92
N ALA A 223 -19.17 9.57 -17.16
CA ALA A 223 -19.12 9.59 -15.70
C ALA A 223 -19.86 8.39 -15.10
N ARG A 224 -21.09 8.12 -15.56
CA ARG A 224 -21.90 6.97 -15.10
C ARG A 224 -21.30 5.62 -15.51
N ALA A 225 -20.70 5.52 -16.70
CA ALA A 225 -20.04 4.28 -17.13
C ALA A 225 -18.80 3.96 -16.28
N ILE A 226 -17.95 4.96 -16.01
CA ILE A 226 -16.75 4.81 -15.17
C ILE A 226 -17.16 4.55 -13.71
N SER A 227 -18.14 5.29 -13.18
CA SER A 227 -18.69 5.08 -11.85
C SER A 227 -19.22 3.66 -11.66
N ASN A 228 -20.08 3.18 -12.56
CA ASN A 228 -20.64 1.83 -12.50
C ASN A 228 -19.54 0.76 -12.55
N TYR A 229 -18.49 0.99 -13.36
CA TYR A 229 -17.34 0.09 -13.43
C TYR A 229 -16.56 0.07 -12.10
N LEU A 230 -16.16 1.22 -11.58
CA LEU A 230 -15.42 1.32 -10.31
C LEU A 230 -16.24 0.74 -9.15
N THR A 231 -17.52 1.07 -9.06
CA THR A 231 -18.43 0.57 -8.02
C THR A 231 -18.56 -0.94 -8.07
N LYS A 232 -18.65 -1.53 -9.27
CA LYS A 232 -18.77 -2.98 -9.45
C LYS A 232 -17.48 -3.73 -9.12
N GLU A 233 -16.32 -3.21 -9.50
CA GLU A 233 -15.04 -3.90 -9.29
C GLU A 233 -14.48 -3.70 -7.87
N THR A 234 -14.77 -2.57 -7.21
CA THR A 234 -14.23 -2.26 -5.87
C THR A 234 -15.21 -2.47 -4.71
N GLY A 235 -16.52 -2.51 -4.97
CA GLY A 235 -17.55 -2.45 -3.94
C GLY A 235 -17.65 -1.09 -3.21
N ILE A 236 -16.91 -0.08 -3.67
CA ILE A 236 -16.94 1.29 -3.13
C ILE A 236 -17.71 2.15 -4.13
N THR A 237 -18.77 2.82 -3.70
CA THR A 237 -19.56 3.69 -4.56
C THR A 237 -18.79 4.97 -4.86
N VAL A 238 -18.40 5.18 -6.12
CA VAL A 238 -17.64 6.36 -6.59
C VAL A 238 -18.50 7.17 -7.53
N ILE A 239 -19.01 8.32 -7.09
CA ILE A 239 -19.86 9.21 -7.88
C ILE A 239 -19.02 10.41 -8.34
N PHE A 240 -18.95 10.61 -9.66
CA PHE A 240 -18.37 11.82 -10.24
C PHE A 240 -19.46 12.88 -10.37
N GLU A 241 -19.35 13.96 -9.61
CA GLU A 241 -20.27 15.09 -9.73
C GLU A 241 -20.03 15.84 -11.03
N THR A 242 -18.79 16.28 -11.30
CA THR A 242 -18.51 17.15 -12.46
C THR A 242 -17.80 16.45 -13.61
N ALA A 243 -17.80 17.11 -14.76
CA ALA A 243 -17.16 16.65 -15.99
C ALA A 243 -15.68 16.31 -15.78
N ILE A 244 -15.21 15.27 -16.47
CA ILE A 244 -13.80 14.91 -16.49
C ILE A 244 -13.03 15.90 -17.38
N VAL A 245 -12.20 16.76 -16.79
CA VAL A 245 -11.53 17.87 -17.49
C VAL A 245 -10.09 17.51 -17.85
N PRO A 246 -9.67 17.63 -19.12
CA PRO A 246 -8.28 17.41 -19.52
C PRO A 246 -7.36 18.60 -19.18
N LYS A 247 -6.23 18.35 -18.52
CA LYS A 247 -5.17 19.33 -18.24
C LYS A 247 -3.98 19.12 -19.19
N TRP A 248 -4.10 19.66 -20.40
CA TRP A 248 -3.10 19.49 -21.48
C TRP A 248 -1.68 19.93 -21.13
N LYS A 249 -1.53 21.03 -20.38
CA LYS A 249 -0.23 21.58 -20.00
C LYS A 249 0.63 20.57 -19.24
N ASP A 250 0.01 19.83 -18.34
CA ASP A 250 0.68 18.90 -17.41
C ASP A 250 0.47 17.43 -17.84
N SER A 251 -0.18 17.20 -18.99
CA SER A 251 -0.59 15.87 -19.50
C SER A 251 -1.40 15.02 -18.50
N ARG A 252 -2.20 15.69 -17.66
CA ARG A 252 -3.02 15.07 -16.60
C ARG A 252 -4.50 15.07 -16.93
N LEU A 253 -5.23 14.13 -16.35
CA LEU A 253 -6.67 14.09 -16.35
C LEU A 253 -7.19 14.57 -14.98
N SER A 254 -8.05 15.59 -14.96
CA SER A 254 -8.62 16.14 -13.74
C SER A 254 -10.06 15.66 -13.57
N LEU A 255 -10.27 14.80 -12.58
CA LEU A 255 -11.57 14.54 -12.00
C LEU A 255 -11.84 15.63 -10.96
N LYS A 256 -13.06 16.14 -10.88
CA LYS A 256 -13.45 17.21 -9.97
C LYS A 256 -14.75 16.88 -9.28
N ASN A 257 -14.84 17.20 -7.99
CA ASN A 257 -15.90 16.79 -7.09
C ASN A 257 -16.17 15.27 -7.22
N VAL A 258 -15.38 14.47 -6.52
CA VAL A 258 -15.54 13.01 -6.50
C VAL A 258 -16.04 12.61 -5.13
N TYR A 259 -17.28 12.15 -5.08
CA TYR A 259 -17.87 11.57 -3.88
C TYR A 259 -17.55 10.07 -3.84
N ILE A 260 -16.94 9.62 -2.74
CA ILE A 260 -16.48 8.25 -2.54
C ILE A 260 -17.07 7.78 -1.22
N SER A 261 -17.98 6.81 -1.27
CA SER A 261 -18.55 6.20 -0.07
C SER A 261 -18.45 4.68 -0.06
N ARG A 262 -18.35 4.12 1.15
CA ARG A 262 -18.50 2.69 1.43
C ARG A 262 -19.51 2.55 2.56
N ARG A 263 -20.74 2.17 2.17
CA ARG A 263 -21.90 1.93 3.04
C ARG A 263 -22.51 0.55 2.72
N PRO A 264 -23.35 -0.01 3.60
CA PRO A 264 -24.08 -1.24 3.31
C PRO A 264 -24.98 -1.05 2.08
N PRO A 265 -25.15 -2.08 1.23
CA PRO A 265 -25.93 -1.95 -0.02
C PRO A 265 -27.42 -1.70 0.23
N SER A 266 -27.92 -2.06 1.42
CA SER A 266 -29.27 -1.76 1.92
C SER A 266 -29.48 -0.29 2.31
N VAL A 267 -28.41 0.42 2.73
CA VAL A 267 -28.48 1.80 3.21
C VAL A 267 -28.23 2.74 2.04
N PRO A 268 -29.22 3.55 1.60
CA PRO A 268 -28.97 4.53 0.56
C PRO A 268 -27.89 5.53 1.00
N PRO A 269 -27.06 6.03 0.06
CA PRO A 269 -26.16 7.14 0.31
C PRO A 269 -26.98 8.35 0.75
N PRO A 270 -26.40 9.25 1.56
CA PRO A 270 -27.17 10.34 2.15
C PRO A 270 -27.68 11.25 1.04
N SER A 271 -28.96 11.62 1.08
CA SER A 271 -29.57 12.55 0.11
C SER A 271 -28.95 13.95 0.20
N LYS A 272 -28.15 14.22 1.24
CA LYS A 272 -27.29 15.39 1.45
C LYS A 272 -26.02 15.40 0.58
N ILE A 273 -26.13 15.03 -0.70
CA ILE A 273 -25.38 15.79 -1.73
C ILE A 273 -25.99 17.19 -1.66
N SER A 274 -25.21 18.23 -1.34
CA SER A 274 -25.81 19.54 -1.05
C SER A 274 -26.65 20.01 -2.24
N ARG A 275 -27.89 20.44 -1.98
CA ARG A 275 -28.82 20.82 -3.06
C ARG A 275 -28.24 21.98 -3.90
N ASP A 276 -27.39 22.81 -3.28
CA ASP A 276 -26.58 23.86 -3.92
C ASP A 276 -25.60 23.32 -4.97
N HIS A 277 -24.98 22.15 -4.76
CA HIS A 277 -24.18 21.48 -5.78
C HIS A 277 -25.05 20.76 -6.82
N THR A 278 -26.20 20.18 -6.44
CA THR A 278 -27.07 19.49 -7.42
C THR A 278 -27.56 20.39 -8.57
N ALA A 279 -27.73 21.70 -8.32
CA ALA A 279 -28.04 22.67 -9.37
C ALA A 279 -26.91 22.90 -10.38
N ALA A 280 -25.65 22.65 -9.99
CA ALA A 280 -24.47 22.78 -10.85
C ALA A 280 -24.18 21.53 -11.69
N LEU A 281 -24.76 20.37 -11.35
CA LEU A 281 -24.44 19.08 -12.00
C LEU A 281 -25.04 18.94 -13.40
N GLY A 282 -26.11 19.67 -13.71
CA GLY A 282 -26.75 19.68 -15.03
C GLY A 282 -27.43 18.37 -15.45
N TYR A 283 -27.28 17.29 -14.68
CA TYR A 283 -27.84 15.97 -14.95
C TYR A 283 -28.48 15.33 -13.71
N ASP A 284 -29.42 14.43 -13.96
CA ASP A 284 -30.16 13.73 -12.92
C ASP A 284 -29.37 12.53 -12.36
N ILE A 285 -28.89 12.68 -11.12
CA ILE A 285 -28.16 11.67 -10.37
C ILE A 285 -29.10 10.55 -9.84
N SER A 286 -30.42 10.75 -9.81
CA SER A 286 -31.39 9.83 -9.20
C SER A 286 -31.34 8.40 -9.77
N GLY A 287 -30.93 8.27 -11.04
CA GLY A 287 -30.77 6.98 -11.71
C GLY A 287 -29.48 6.21 -11.32
N HIS A 288 -28.62 6.73 -10.45
CA HIS A 288 -27.41 6.03 -10.05
C HIS A 288 -27.75 4.76 -9.24
N PRO A 289 -27.15 3.58 -9.51
CA PRO A 289 -27.53 2.35 -8.80
C PRO A 289 -27.31 2.43 -7.29
N ALA A 290 -26.34 3.22 -6.82
CA ALA A 290 -26.17 3.49 -5.40
C ALA A 290 -27.33 4.31 -4.79
N ILE A 291 -27.96 5.22 -5.56
CA ILE A 291 -29.03 6.11 -5.08
C ILE A 291 -30.42 5.43 -5.18
N HIS A 292 -30.48 4.19 -5.71
CA HIS A 292 -31.74 3.53 -6.07
C HIS A 292 -32.50 2.89 -4.89
N GLY A 293 -32.45 3.51 -3.71
CA GLY A 293 -33.24 3.18 -2.52
C GLY A 293 -34.21 4.32 -2.18
N VAL A 294 -35.52 4.08 -2.40
CA VAL A 294 -36.68 4.91 -2.02
C VAL A 294 -36.44 6.43 -2.06
N ALA A 295 -36.62 7.05 -3.23
CA ALA A 295 -36.70 8.50 -3.36
C ALA A 295 -38.01 9.03 -2.73
N GLY A 296 -38.00 9.25 -1.41
CA GLY A 296 -39.03 9.92 -0.64
C GLY A 296 -38.39 10.87 0.38
N GLU A 297 -39.06 11.99 0.67
CA GLU A 297 -38.63 12.96 1.68
C GLU A 297 -38.92 12.41 3.09
N ILE A 298 -38.12 11.43 3.52
CA ILE A 298 -38.14 10.85 4.88
C ILE A 298 -36.86 11.28 5.58
N ASP A 299 -36.97 11.72 6.83
CA ASP A 299 -35.81 12.16 7.62
C ASP A 299 -34.81 11.01 7.83
N GLU A 300 -33.51 11.33 7.75
CA GLU A 300 -32.43 10.32 7.73
C GLU A 300 -32.42 9.41 8.99
N GLU A 301 -32.85 9.92 10.15
CA GLU A 301 -32.99 9.14 11.39
C GLU A 301 -34.15 8.13 11.33
N GLU A 302 -35.25 8.46 10.63
CA GLU A 302 -36.45 7.63 10.55
C GLU A 302 -36.30 6.53 9.48
N ALA A 303 -35.58 6.82 8.39
CA ALA A 303 -35.21 5.82 7.38
C ALA A 303 -34.24 4.76 7.94
N LEU A 304 -33.20 5.17 8.69
CA LEU A 304 -32.24 4.25 9.31
C LEU A 304 -32.86 3.36 10.40
N ALA A 305 -33.92 3.81 11.07
CA ALA A 305 -34.64 3.04 12.08
C ALA A 305 -35.52 1.90 11.51
N HIS A 306 -35.75 1.88 10.19
CA HIS A 306 -36.66 0.95 9.52
C HIS A 306 -36.00 0.01 8.49
N VAL A 307 -34.69 0.12 8.24
CA VAL A 307 -33.95 -0.90 7.48
C VAL A 307 -33.56 -2.04 8.43
N ASP A 308 -34.01 -3.26 8.14
CA ASP A 308 -33.62 -4.45 8.90
C ASP A 308 -32.19 -4.87 8.54
N LEU A 309 -31.22 -4.22 9.16
CA LEU A 309 -29.79 -4.47 8.98
C LEU A 309 -29.28 -5.73 9.70
N SER A 310 -30.17 -6.53 10.30
CA SER A 310 -29.78 -7.68 11.12
C SER A 310 -29.19 -8.86 10.34
N GLU A 311 -29.44 -8.93 9.03
CA GLU A 311 -28.89 -9.96 8.13
C GLU A 311 -27.58 -9.57 7.43
N GLU A 312 -27.14 -8.31 7.51
CA GLU A 312 -25.93 -7.82 6.81
C GLU A 312 -24.69 -7.80 7.72
N ASP A 313 -23.54 -8.24 7.20
CA ASP A 313 -22.25 -8.14 7.91
C ASP A 313 -21.74 -6.69 7.87
N LEU A 314 -22.02 -5.95 8.95
CA LEU A 314 -21.59 -4.56 9.14
C LEU A 314 -20.16 -4.42 9.70
N ASN A 315 -19.40 -5.52 9.86
CA ASN A 315 -18.08 -5.53 10.51
C ASN A 315 -16.96 -5.04 9.58
N TYR A 316 -17.09 -3.82 9.07
CA TYR A 316 -16.08 -3.17 8.24
C TYR A 316 -16.06 -1.65 8.44
N THR A 317 -14.98 -1.01 7.99
CA THR A 317 -14.85 0.44 8.06
C THR A 317 -15.72 1.11 7.00
N MET A 318 -16.68 1.90 7.47
CA MET A 318 -17.53 2.73 6.61
C MET A 318 -16.86 4.10 6.43
N PHE A 319 -17.06 4.72 5.27
CA PHE A 319 -16.57 6.07 5.04
C PHE A 319 -17.40 6.79 3.99
N ASP A 320 -17.52 8.10 4.16
CA ASP A 320 -18.13 9.03 3.23
C ASP A 320 -17.15 10.18 3.03
N LEU A 321 -16.54 10.27 1.84
CA LEU A 321 -15.47 11.21 1.51
C LEU A 321 -15.85 11.99 0.26
N ASN A 322 -15.79 13.31 0.34
CA ASN A 322 -15.84 14.20 -0.82
C ASN A 322 -14.42 14.67 -1.16
N VAL A 323 -14.09 14.74 -2.45
CA VAL A 323 -12.76 15.13 -2.94
C VAL A 323 -12.90 16.21 -4.01
N ASP A 324 -12.39 17.42 -3.75
CA ASP A 324 -12.47 18.55 -4.68
C ASP A 324 -11.81 18.24 -6.04
N ALA A 325 -10.58 17.72 -6.04
CA ALA A 325 -9.92 17.33 -7.29
C ALA A 325 -9.01 16.10 -7.15
N ILE A 326 -9.09 15.22 -8.15
CA ILE A 326 -8.16 14.11 -8.35
C ILE A 326 -7.53 14.28 -9.74
N GLU A 327 -6.24 14.61 -9.77
CA GLU A 327 -5.46 14.71 -11.01
C GLU A 327 -4.66 13.41 -11.21
N VAL A 328 -4.87 12.69 -12.31
CA VAL A 328 -4.18 11.43 -12.60
C VAL A 328 -3.40 11.46 -13.90
N THR A 329 -2.28 10.76 -13.94
CA THR A 329 -1.66 10.27 -15.17
C THR A 329 -1.93 8.77 -15.32
N LEU A 330 -2.04 8.30 -16.55
CA LEU A 330 -2.41 6.94 -16.92
C LEU A 330 -1.28 6.30 -17.72
N SER A 331 -0.95 5.05 -17.48
CA SER A 331 0.11 4.30 -18.18
C SER A 331 -0.39 2.91 -18.59
N LEU A 332 -0.47 2.66 -19.90
CA LEU A 332 -0.90 1.37 -20.44
C LEU A 332 0.20 0.30 -20.36
N PRO A 333 1.50 0.58 -20.53
CA PRO A 333 2.55 -0.39 -20.22
C PRO A 333 2.45 -0.93 -18.78
N GLN A 334 2.30 -0.02 -17.81
CA GLN A 334 2.15 -0.36 -16.38
C GLN A 334 0.88 -1.18 -16.10
N TRP A 335 -0.22 -0.89 -16.82
CA TRP A 335 -1.44 -1.67 -16.74
C TRP A 335 -1.28 -3.09 -17.29
N LEU A 336 -0.54 -3.26 -18.40
CA LEU A 336 -0.21 -4.57 -18.97
C LEU A 336 0.74 -5.37 -18.05
N ASP A 337 1.62 -4.69 -17.32
CA ASP A 337 2.48 -5.29 -16.28
C ASP A 337 1.70 -5.68 -15.01
N GLY A 338 0.39 -5.38 -14.93
CA GLY A 338 -0.48 -5.72 -13.80
C GLY A 338 -0.40 -4.78 -12.59
N LYS A 339 0.32 -3.66 -12.72
CA LYS A 339 0.61 -2.67 -11.66
C LYS A 339 -0.47 -1.58 -11.48
N GLY A 340 -1.59 -1.73 -12.16
CA GLY A 340 -2.65 -0.72 -12.26
C GLY A 340 -2.46 0.26 -13.42
N LEU A 341 -3.51 1.03 -13.73
CA LEU A 341 -3.54 1.97 -14.85
C LEU A 341 -3.03 3.36 -14.48
N ILE A 342 -3.12 3.75 -13.22
CA ILE A 342 -2.71 5.08 -12.74
C ILE A 342 -1.21 5.05 -12.45
N LYS A 343 -0.48 6.03 -12.99
CA LYS A 343 0.95 6.17 -12.80
C LYS A 343 1.27 7.13 -11.65
N ASP A 344 0.82 8.37 -11.79
CA ASP A 344 0.96 9.45 -10.81
C ASP A 344 -0.43 9.95 -10.41
N ALA A 345 -0.60 10.34 -9.15
CA ALA A 345 -1.83 10.94 -8.65
C ALA A 345 -1.57 12.16 -7.79
N VAL A 346 -2.37 13.22 -7.96
CA VAL A 346 -2.44 14.36 -7.04
C VAL A 346 -3.89 14.50 -6.56
N VAL A 347 -4.11 14.33 -5.27
CA VAL A 347 -5.42 14.37 -4.62
C VAL A 347 -5.52 15.64 -3.78
N LYS A 348 -6.58 16.42 -3.95
CA LYS A 348 -6.76 17.74 -3.33
C LYS A 348 -8.12 17.85 -2.67
N GLY A 349 -8.16 18.41 -1.47
CA GLY A 349 -9.40 18.76 -0.77
C GLY A 349 -10.23 17.53 -0.40
N VAL A 350 -9.64 16.58 0.33
CA VAL A 350 -10.35 15.37 0.81
C VAL A 350 -11.03 15.69 2.12
N ARG A 351 -12.37 15.72 2.14
CA ARG A 351 -13.18 16.06 3.32
C ARG A 351 -14.19 14.96 3.61
N GLY A 352 -14.37 14.55 4.86
CA GLY A 352 -15.41 13.59 5.19
C GLY A 352 -15.29 12.90 6.54
N VAL A 353 -15.92 11.73 6.60
CA VAL A 353 -16.05 10.90 7.81
C VAL A 353 -15.57 9.48 7.52
N ILE A 354 -14.80 8.92 8.46
CA ILE A 354 -14.54 7.47 8.56
C ILE A 354 -15.23 6.98 9.84
N ASP A 355 -16.19 6.08 9.72
CA ASP A 355 -16.84 5.43 10.85
C ASP A 355 -16.36 3.97 11.00
N ARG A 356 -15.83 3.66 12.18
CA ARG A 356 -15.37 2.34 12.58
C ARG A 356 -16.13 1.80 13.79
N ARG A 357 -17.19 2.46 14.26
CA ARG A 357 -17.96 2.07 15.46
C ARG A 357 -18.57 0.68 15.36
N ASN A 358 -18.97 0.27 14.16
CA ASN A 358 -19.56 -1.03 13.88
C ASN A 358 -18.51 -2.16 13.80
N VAL A 359 -17.21 -1.81 13.80
CA VAL A 359 -16.14 -2.81 13.79
C VAL A 359 -16.06 -3.47 15.17
N THR A 360 -16.30 -4.79 15.19
CA THR A 360 -16.25 -5.61 16.39
C THR A 360 -15.23 -6.73 16.21
N TRP A 361 -14.53 -7.06 17.29
CA TRP A 361 -13.52 -8.11 17.33
C TRP A 361 -14.02 -9.24 18.22
N ASP A 362 -13.76 -10.49 17.82
CA ASP A 362 -14.10 -11.65 18.62
C ASP A 362 -13.19 -11.71 19.87
N PRO A 363 -13.74 -11.60 21.10
CA PRO A 363 -12.92 -11.65 22.31
C PRO A 363 -12.34 -13.04 22.59
N ASP A 364 -12.95 -14.11 22.07
CA ASP A 364 -12.53 -15.49 22.36
C ASP A 364 -11.34 -15.94 21.47
N HIS A 365 -11.13 -15.26 20.33
CA HIS A 365 -10.06 -15.55 19.37
C HIS A 365 -9.22 -14.29 19.10
N PRO A 366 -8.17 -14.01 19.90
CA PRO A 366 -7.30 -12.86 19.69
C PRO A 366 -6.67 -12.90 18.30
N LEU A 367 -6.83 -11.81 17.56
CA LEU A 367 -6.47 -11.71 16.15
C LEU A 367 -4.94 -11.60 15.99
N ASP A 368 -4.35 -12.53 15.25
CA ASP A 368 -2.93 -12.46 14.85
C ASP A 368 -2.75 -11.38 13.77
N PRO A 369 -1.97 -10.31 14.02
CA PRO A 369 -1.78 -9.23 13.04
C PRO A 369 -1.21 -9.70 11.69
N ALA A 370 -0.41 -10.78 11.68
CA ALA A 370 0.18 -11.31 10.46
C ALA A 370 -0.85 -11.88 9.48
N LEU A 371 -2.00 -12.36 9.98
CA LEU A 371 -3.09 -12.91 9.15
C LEU A 371 -3.92 -11.84 8.43
N PHE A 372 -3.88 -10.59 8.92
CA PHE A 372 -4.62 -9.45 8.36
C PHE A 372 -3.86 -8.70 7.25
N ARG A 373 -2.58 -9.02 7.04
CA ARG A 373 -1.75 -8.46 5.98
C ARG A 373 -2.37 -8.75 4.59
N HIS A 374 -2.43 -7.72 3.75
CA HIS A 374 -2.95 -7.82 2.38
C HIS A 374 -2.09 -8.78 1.54
N LYS A 375 -2.76 -9.65 0.79
CA LYS A 375 -2.12 -10.61 -0.13
C LYS A 375 -2.04 -9.98 -1.52
N PRO A 376 -0.89 -10.05 -2.20
CA PRO A 376 -0.71 -9.38 -3.48
C PRO A 376 -1.68 -9.94 -4.53
N GLN A 377 -2.45 -9.06 -5.17
CA GLN A 377 -3.41 -9.42 -6.21
C GLN A 377 -3.07 -8.69 -7.53
N PRO A 378 -3.21 -9.34 -8.69
CA PRO A 378 -2.99 -8.68 -9.97
C PRO A 378 -4.03 -7.55 -10.17
N GLY A 379 -3.56 -6.34 -10.47
CA GLY A 379 -4.38 -5.13 -10.52
C GLY A 379 -4.34 -4.29 -9.24
N ASP A 380 -3.60 -4.69 -8.21
CA ASP A 380 -3.18 -3.79 -7.14
C ASP A 380 -2.40 -2.60 -7.72
N PHE A 381 -2.66 -1.39 -7.19
CA PHE A 381 -1.98 -0.19 -7.68
C PHE A 381 -0.55 -0.07 -7.14
N GLU A 382 0.36 0.33 -8.01
CA GLU A 382 1.70 0.81 -7.70
C GLU A 382 1.85 2.21 -8.32
N LEU A 383 1.76 3.27 -7.53
CA LEU A 383 1.99 4.64 -8.00
C LEU A 383 3.49 4.97 -7.96
N GLU A 384 3.98 5.66 -9.00
CA GLU A 384 5.35 6.21 -9.03
C GLU A 384 5.46 7.53 -8.27
N PHE A 385 4.35 8.27 -8.14
CA PHE A 385 4.25 9.50 -7.36
C PHE A 385 2.83 9.70 -6.83
N LEU A 386 2.69 9.99 -5.54
CA LEU A 386 1.42 10.38 -4.91
C LEU A 386 1.61 11.66 -4.09
N GLN A 387 0.85 12.69 -4.43
CA GLN A 387 0.78 13.95 -3.67
C GLN A 387 -0.62 14.14 -3.11
N LEU A 388 -0.71 14.42 -1.81
CA LEU A 388 -1.96 14.73 -1.10
C LEU A 388 -1.92 16.18 -0.61
N GLU A 389 -2.97 16.95 -0.86
CA GLU A 389 -3.12 18.35 -0.41
C GLU A 389 -4.48 18.54 0.28
N ASP A 390 -4.49 19.19 1.45
CA ASP A 390 -5.70 19.49 2.24
C ASP A 390 -6.65 18.29 2.44
N VAL A 391 -6.14 17.27 3.13
CA VAL A 391 -6.97 16.19 3.69
C VAL A 391 -7.44 16.61 5.08
N LEU A 392 -8.74 16.50 5.37
CA LEU A 392 -9.31 16.60 6.71
C LEU A 392 -10.45 15.59 6.85
N VAL A 393 -10.27 14.60 7.73
CA VAL A 393 -11.25 13.54 7.98
C VAL A 393 -11.56 13.45 9.47
N THR A 394 -12.84 13.30 9.80
CA THR A 394 -13.27 12.98 11.17
C THR A 394 -13.35 11.46 11.31
N VAL A 395 -12.67 10.91 12.31
CA VAL A 395 -12.61 9.47 12.56
C VAL A 395 -13.43 9.14 13.81
N TYR A 396 -14.29 8.14 13.69
CA TYR A 396 -15.03 7.55 14.80
C TYR A 396 -14.50 6.14 15.07
N GLN A 397 -13.84 5.95 16.21
CA GLN A 397 -13.36 4.64 16.65
C GLN A 397 -14.47 3.86 17.40
N PRO A 398 -14.40 2.51 17.41
CA PRO A 398 -15.23 1.69 18.29
C PRO A 398 -14.82 1.86 19.76
N GLY A 399 -15.57 1.23 20.67
CA GLY A 399 -15.30 1.29 22.12
C GLY A 399 -15.67 2.63 22.79
N ASN A 400 -16.60 3.40 22.20
CA ASN A 400 -16.99 4.74 22.65
C ASN A 400 -15.83 5.75 22.77
N PHE A 401 -14.80 5.58 21.93
CA PHE A 401 -13.72 6.55 21.80
C PHE A 401 -14.26 7.91 21.32
N ARG A 402 -13.65 9.02 21.74
CA ARG A 402 -14.11 10.36 21.29
C ARG A 402 -13.90 10.50 19.78
N PRO A 403 -14.80 11.20 19.05
CA PRO A 403 -14.51 11.60 17.69
C PRO A 403 -13.28 12.50 17.66
N TYR A 404 -12.38 12.30 16.69
CA TYR A 404 -11.23 13.17 16.50
C TYR A 404 -10.99 13.46 15.03
N THR A 405 -10.28 14.54 14.75
CA THR A 405 -9.90 14.94 13.39
C THR A 405 -8.47 14.51 13.07
N ALA A 406 -8.27 13.95 11.90
CA ALA A 406 -6.97 13.74 11.29
C ALA A 406 -6.89 14.57 10.00
N SER A 407 -5.83 15.37 9.86
CA SER A 407 -5.58 16.18 8.69
C SER A 407 -4.16 16.01 8.18
N ILE A 408 -4.00 16.15 6.86
CA ILE A 408 -2.72 16.20 6.17
C ILE A 408 -2.76 17.47 5.33
N PHE A 409 -1.95 18.46 5.68
CA PHE A 409 -1.85 19.69 4.92
C PHE A 409 -1.16 19.43 3.58
N ARG A 410 -0.08 18.63 3.62
CA ARG A 410 0.63 18.14 2.45
C ARG A 410 1.32 16.81 2.75
N ALA A 411 1.24 15.86 1.83
CA ALA A 411 2.09 14.67 1.78
C ALA A 411 2.66 14.51 0.38
N ASP A 412 3.99 14.39 0.28
CA ASP A 412 4.72 14.10 -0.94
C ASP A 412 5.32 12.69 -0.80
N ILE A 413 4.73 11.72 -1.49
CA ILE A 413 5.14 10.31 -1.48
C ILE A 413 5.68 9.97 -2.86
N ARG A 414 6.85 9.30 -2.91
CA ARG A 414 7.44 8.81 -4.15
C ARG A 414 6.67 7.57 -4.59
N ARG A 415 7.25 6.38 -4.39
CA ARG A 415 6.56 5.11 -4.64
C ARG A 415 5.44 4.91 -3.62
N PHE A 416 4.23 4.55 -4.07
CA PHE A 416 3.12 4.19 -3.19
C PHE A 416 2.37 2.96 -3.72
N ARG A 417 2.72 1.79 -3.18
CA ARG A 417 2.17 0.48 -3.53
C ARG A 417 1.11 0.04 -2.53
N LYS A 418 0.00 -0.50 -3.03
CA LYS A 418 -1.03 -1.12 -2.18
C LYS A 418 -0.48 -2.28 -1.32
N GLN A 419 0.52 -3.03 -1.80
CA GLN A 419 1.15 -4.12 -1.03
C GLN A 419 2.10 -3.60 0.09
N TRP A 420 2.65 -2.39 -0.03
CA TRP A 420 3.65 -1.85 0.90
C TRP A 420 3.17 -0.52 1.52
N LEU A 421 1.86 -0.39 1.71
CA LEU A 421 1.20 0.90 1.94
C LEU A 421 1.71 1.62 3.20
N PHE A 422 1.93 0.90 4.29
CA PHE A 422 2.48 1.50 5.53
C PHE A 422 3.97 1.85 5.39
N TYR A 423 4.77 0.98 4.77
CA TYR A 423 6.20 1.19 4.53
C TYR A 423 6.47 2.39 3.61
N ASP A 424 5.78 2.43 2.47
CA ASP A 424 5.88 3.51 1.48
C ASP A 424 5.43 4.86 2.08
N PHE A 425 4.45 4.85 3.01
CA PHE A 425 4.06 6.04 3.78
C PHE A 425 5.13 6.49 4.79
N LEU A 426 5.76 5.59 5.55
CA LEU A 426 6.87 5.94 6.45
C LEU A 426 8.12 6.43 5.68
N ASN A 427 8.29 5.95 4.45
CA ASN A 427 9.34 6.37 3.51
C ASN A 427 8.88 7.55 2.61
N ALA A 428 7.82 8.27 2.95
CA ALA A 428 7.42 9.49 2.24
C ALA A 428 8.52 10.58 2.30
N GLU A 429 8.58 11.49 1.32
CA GLU A 429 9.59 12.55 1.27
C GLU A 429 9.35 13.63 2.34
N ASN A 430 8.10 14.05 2.44
CA ASN A 430 7.62 15.00 3.44
C ASN A 430 6.13 14.76 3.70
N VAL A 431 5.73 14.68 4.97
CA VAL A 431 4.32 14.72 5.38
C VAL A 431 4.19 15.72 6.52
N VAL A 432 3.25 16.66 6.41
CA VAL A 432 2.91 17.59 7.49
C VAL A 432 1.41 17.60 7.68
N GLY A 433 0.97 17.40 8.92
CA GLY A 433 -0.44 17.29 9.24
C GLY A 433 -0.73 17.49 10.72
N GLN A 434 -1.99 17.26 11.10
CA GLN A 434 -2.47 17.38 12.46
C GLN A 434 -3.30 16.14 12.83
N PHE A 435 -3.04 15.56 14.00
CA PHE A 435 -3.72 14.38 14.50
C PHE A 435 -4.28 14.68 15.89
N ASP A 436 -5.61 14.67 16.03
CA ASP A 436 -6.32 15.08 17.26
C ASP A 436 -5.81 16.43 17.81
N ASN A 437 -5.83 17.43 16.93
CA ASN A 437 -5.31 18.79 17.14
C ASN A 437 -3.80 18.92 17.42
N CYS A 438 -3.05 17.81 17.44
CA CYS A 438 -1.62 17.79 17.71
C CYS A 438 -0.82 17.76 16.39
N LEU A 439 0.22 18.58 16.25
CA LEU A 439 1.01 18.64 15.00
C LEU A 439 1.86 17.38 14.85
N PHE A 440 1.94 16.85 13.64
CA PHE A 440 2.93 15.84 13.27
C PHE A 440 3.67 16.20 11.99
N SER A 441 4.91 15.74 11.89
CA SER A 441 5.71 15.83 10.66
C SER A 441 6.55 14.57 10.45
N LEU A 442 6.63 14.15 9.19
CA LEU A 442 7.54 13.12 8.69
C LEU A 442 8.44 13.79 7.67
N HIS A 443 9.75 13.74 7.87
CA HIS A 443 10.71 14.40 6.97
C HIS A 443 12.05 13.67 6.96
N THR A 444 12.79 13.80 5.87
CA THR A 444 14.21 13.44 5.88
C THR A 444 14.97 14.40 6.80
N PRO A 445 15.77 13.90 7.77
CA PRO A 445 16.55 14.78 8.64
C PRO A 445 17.55 15.58 7.79
N GLN A 446 17.51 16.91 7.92
CA GLN A 446 18.38 17.80 7.15
C GLN A 446 19.82 17.71 7.67
N SER A 447 20.76 17.44 6.76
CA SER A 447 22.19 17.27 7.04
C SER A 447 22.89 18.61 7.33
N ILE A 448 22.65 19.16 8.52
CA ILE A 448 23.46 20.27 9.05
C ILE A 448 24.85 19.71 9.45
N GLY A 449 25.70 19.60 8.43
CA GLY A 449 27.08 19.13 8.56
C GLY A 449 27.31 17.66 8.19
N ARG A 450 28.59 17.31 8.15
CA ARG A 450 29.20 16.07 7.61
C ARG A 450 29.00 14.84 8.52
N THR A 451 27.85 14.73 9.18
CA THR A 451 27.53 13.73 10.21
C THR A 451 26.48 12.73 9.75
N THR A 452 25.45 13.14 9.01
CA THR A 452 24.48 12.19 8.43
C THR A 452 25.13 11.28 7.39
N GLU A 453 26.13 11.77 6.65
CA GLU A 453 26.98 10.96 5.76
C GLU A 453 27.89 9.98 6.51
N LYS A 454 27.97 10.06 7.86
CA LYS A 454 28.62 9.04 8.69
C LYS A 454 27.59 8.08 9.29
N GLU A 455 26.47 8.58 9.80
CA GLU A 455 25.36 7.76 10.34
C GLU A 455 24.66 6.90 9.27
N LEU A 456 24.56 7.41 8.04
CA LEU A 456 24.15 6.68 6.83
C LEU A 456 25.38 6.10 6.07
N GLY A 457 26.59 6.49 6.50
CA GLY A 457 27.87 6.21 5.84
C GLY A 457 28.34 4.77 5.94
N ASP A 458 27.74 3.96 6.81
CA ASP A 458 28.00 2.53 6.97
C ASP A 458 27.57 1.69 5.74
N GLY A 459 27.09 2.32 4.66
CA GLY A 459 26.74 1.69 3.37
C GLY A 459 25.43 0.87 3.39
N LYS A 460 25.02 0.39 4.57
CA LYS A 460 23.88 -0.51 4.80
C LYS A 460 22.51 0.13 4.59
N TRP A 461 22.36 1.41 4.94
CA TRP A 461 21.06 2.08 4.96
C TRP A 461 20.90 3.02 3.76
N GLY A 462 19.82 2.84 3.00
CA GLY A 462 19.56 3.67 1.82
C GLY A 462 19.02 5.05 2.18
N ARG A 463 18.20 5.12 3.24
CA ARG A 463 17.52 6.36 3.64
C ARG A 463 17.10 6.35 5.11
N MET A 464 17.03 7.53 5.70
CA MET A 464 16.48 7.78 7.03
C MET A 464 15.28 8.74 6.94
N SER A 465 14.27 8.52 7.77
CA SER A 465 13.08 9.36 7.90
C SER A 465 12.76 9.60 9.37
N ARG A 466 12.48 10.85 9.75
CA ARG A 466 12.17 11.28 11.12
C ARG A 466 10.70 11.61 11.21
N LEU A 467 9.94 10.76 11.90
CA LEU A 467 8.56 11.03 12.31
C LEU A 467 8.58 11.71 13.68
N ARG A 468 7.89 12.84 13.80
CA ARG A 468 7.68 13.53 15.08
C ARG A 468 6.20 13.83 15.28
N ILE A 469 5.69 13.51 16.47
CA ILE A 469 4.31 13.72 16.90
C ILE A 469 4.37 14.39 18.28
N ASP A 470 3.85 15.62 18.39
CA ASP A 470 3.97 16.42 19.62
C ASP A 470 2.64 16.47 20.40
N GLY A 471 2.59 15.80 21.55
CA GLY A 471 1.55 16.02 22.57
C GLY A 471 0.22 15.32 22.38
N VAL A 472 0.20 14.23 21.59
CA VAL A 472 -0.98 13.37 21.41
C VAL A 472 -1.42 12.81 22.76
N ASN A 473 -2.73 12.78 22.99
CA ASN A 473 -3.32 12.24 24.21
C ASN A 473 -3.07 10.72 24.29
N ILE A 474 -2.79 10.21 25.48
CA ILE A 474 -2.37 8.81 25.70
C ILE A 474 -3.39 7.77 25.24
N ASP A 475 -4.66 8.15 25.20
CA ASP A 475 -5.77 7.26 24.86
C ASP A 475 -5.71 6.72 23.43
N HIS A 476 -5.09 7.46 22.50
CA HIS A 476 -4.79 6.93 21.16
C HIS A 476 -3.87 5.71 21.23
N LEU A 477 -2.78 5.77 22.02
CA LEU A 477 -1.86 4.64 22.17
C LEU A 477 -2.50 3.46 22.93
N GLN A 478 -3.36 3.76 23.92
CA GLN A 478 -4.16 2.73 24.60
C GLN A 478 -5.09 2.00 23.61
N SER A 479 -5.75 2.73 22.71
CA SER A 479 -6.65 2.15 21.69
C SER A 479 -5.94 1.36 20.58
N MET A 480 -4.63 1.55 20.41
CA MET A 480 -3.82 0.86 19.38
C MET A 480 -3.12 -0.40 19.89
N THR A 481 -2.99 -0.58 21.20
CA THR A 481 -2.25 -1.70 21.78
C THR A 481 -3.21 -2.83 22.15
N THR A 482 -3.05 -4.00 21.54
CA THR A 482 -3.83 -5.21 21.85
C THR A 482 -3.40 -5.90 23.15
N LEU A 483 -2.14 -5.71 23.57
CA LEU A 483 -1.58 -6.28 24.78
C LEU A 483 -1.79 -5.41 26.04
N GLU A 484 -2.06 -6.06 27.17
CA GLU A 484 -2.14 -5.41 28.48
C GLU A 484 -0.73 -5.03 29.02
N GLY A 485 -0.15 -3.96 28.47
CA GLY A 485 1.15 -3.41 28.88
C GLY A 485 1.08 -2.08 29.66
N PRO A 486 2.23 -1.50 30.05
CA PRO A 486 2.29 -0.25 30.82
C PRO A 486 1.60 0.95 30.20
N ILE A 487 1.49 0.98 28.87
CA ILE A 487 0.76 2.02 28.12
C ILE A 487 -0.73 1.98 28.49
N SER A 488 -1.32 0.77 28.60
CA SER A 488 -2.71 0.57 29.00
C SER A 488 -3.01 1.10 30.42
N TRP A 489 -2.04 1.03 31.33
CA TRP A 489 -2.21 1.47 32.73
C TRP A 489 -2.32 3.00 32.89
N ILE A 490 -2.01 3.79 31.85
CA ILE A 490 -1.98 5.26 31.92
C ILE A 490 -3.37 5.85 31.65
N THR A 491 -4.15 6.03 32.71
CA THR A 491 -5.51 6.62 32.64
C THR A 491 -5.60 8.04 32.06
N TYR A 492 -4.52 8.82 32.12
CA TYR A 492 -4.46 10.19 31.60
C TYR A 492 -3.02 10.60 31.37
N GLY A 493 -2.78 11.43 30.35
CA GLY A 493 -1.49 12.04 30.04
C GLY A 493 -1.35 12.38 28.57
N LYS A 494 -0.20 12.94 28.21
CA LYS A 494 0.19 13.23 26.82
C LYS A 494 1.50 12.54 26.48
N VAL A 495 1.71 12.22 25.21
CA VAL A 495 2.94 11.64 24.70
C VAL A 495 3.48 12.49 23.56
N ASP A 496 4.75 12.84 23.63
CA ASP A 496 5.52 13.20 22.44
C ASP A 496 6.27 11.95 21.98
N ALA A 497 6.30 11.71 20.67
CA ALA A 497 7.02 10.60 20.06
C ALA A 497 7.92 11.13 18.94
N VAL A 498 9.20 10.75 18.98
CA VAL A 498 10.15 10.93 17.88
C VAL A 498 10.62 9.55 17.46
N LEU A 499 10.36 9.17 16.22
CA LEU A 499 10.76 7.90 15.62
C LEU A 499 11.72 8.20 14.47
N ASP A 500 12.96 7.75 14.62
CA ASP A 500 14.03 7.80 13.64
C ASP A 500 14.11 6.45 12.93
N ILE A 501 13.55 6.38 11.73
CA ILE A 501 13.36 5.16 10.94
C ILE A 501 14.46 5.09 9.89
N LYS A 502 15.23 3.99 9.90
CA LYS A 502 16.31 3.69 8.95
C LYS A 502 15.84 2.56 8.03
N PHE A 503 15.82 2.85 6.74
CA PHE A 503 15.39 1.91 5.70
C PHE A 503 16.58 1.17 5.08
N PRO A 504 16.42 -0.13 4.76
CA PRO A 504 17.40 -0.86 3.96
C PRO A 504 17.58 -0.18 2.60
N ARG A 505 18.77 -0.31 2.02
CA ARG A 505 19.03 0.11 0.65
C ARG A 505 18.36 -0.86 -0.32
N ASP A 506 17.73 -0.35 -1.38
CA ASP A 506 17.23 -1.19 -2.47
C ASP A 506 18.41 -1.94 -3.14
N GLU A 507 18.18 -3.19 -3.55
CA GLU A 507 19.23 -4.11 -4.04
C GLU A 507 19.78 -3.74 -5.42
N ASP A 508 20.65 -2.71 -5.48
CA ASP A 508 21.62 -2.55 -6.56
C ASP A 508 22.80 -3.50 -6.30
N PRO A 509 23.08 -4.51 -7.15
CA PRO A 509 24.07 -5.55 -6.89
C PRO A 509 25.51 -5.02 -6.79
N ASP A 510 25.79 -3.84 -7.36
CA ASP A 510 27.11 -3.20 -7.37
C ASP A 510 27.49 -2.55 -6.02
N ALA A 511 26.60 -2.52 -5.03
CA ALA A 511 26.81 -1.83 -3.75
C ALA A 511 27.31 -2.74 -2.60
N LEU A 512 27.36 -4.05 -2.80
CA LEU A 512 27.59 -5.04 -1.73
C LEU A 512 29.01 -4.99 -1.13
N ASP A 513 30.03 -4.70 -1.93
CA ASP A 513 31.45 -4.72 -1.50
C ASP A 513 31.80 -3.64 -0.45
N VAL A 514 30.97 -2.60 -0.30
CA VAL A 514 31.21 -1.49 0.65
C VAL A 514 30.77 -1.85 2.09
N ILE A 515 29.98 -2.92 2.26
CA ILE A 515 29.26 -3.22 3.51
C ILE A 515 30.15 -3.85 4.60
N ILE A 516 31.29 -4.44 4.22
CA ILE A 516 32.10 -5.31 5.09
C ILE A 516 33.00 -4.51 6.06
N ASP A 517 33.50 -3.34 5.68
CA ASP A 517 34.50 -2.58 6.46
C ASP A 517 33.88 -1.74 7.60
N ALA A 518 32.58 -1.44 7.54
CA ALA A 518 31.88 -0.53 8.47
C ALA A 518 31.44 -1.18 9.80
N ILE A 519 31.67 -2.48 10.02
CA ILE A 519 31.07 -3.22 11.15
C ILE A 519 31.78 -2.97 12.49
N ALA A 520 32.98 -2.36 12.48
CA ALA A 520 33.84 -2.32 13.67
C ALA A 520 33.57 -1.20 14.69
N THR A 521 32.78 -0.16 14.39
CA THR A 521 32.67 1.02 15.25
C THR A 521 31.30 1.73 15.27
N THR A 522 30.42 1.38 16.23
CA THR A 522 29.39 2.32 16.72
C THR A 522 29.14 2.16 18.22
N VAL A 523 29.72 3.08 19.02
CA VAL A 523 29.17 3.45 20.33
C VAL A 523 28.12 4.55 20.07
N ALA A 524 26.99 4.52 20.78
CA ALA A 524 25.85 5.38 20.49
C ALA A 524 26.14 6.88 20.68
N GLU A 525 26.06 7.67 19.60
CA GLU A 525 26.07 9.13 19.65
C GLU A 525 24.75 9.75 19.13
N HIS A 526 23.91 10.09 20.11
CA HIS A 526 22.90 11.15 20.19
C HIS A 526 22.33 11.83 18.92
N ILE A 527 21.00 11.75 18.81
CA ILE A 527 20.10 12.51 17.93
C ILE A 527 20.46 14.01 17.87
N PRO A 528 20.94 14.55 16.73
CA PRO A 528 21.25 15.96 16.59
C PRO A 528 19.99 16.84 16.53
N GLY A 529 20.05 18.01 17.18
CA GLY A 529 18.98 19.01 17.23
C GLY A 529 18.04 18.91 18.44
N GLN A 530 18.19 17.88 19.27
CA GLN A 530 17.42 17.69 20.49
C GLN A 530 18.04 18.49 21.65
N ARG A 531 17.22 19.25 22.41
CA ARG A 531 17.67 19.77 23.72
C ARG A 531 17.93 18.60 24.65
N GLU A 532 19.14 18.53 25.19
CA GLU A 532 19.51 17.53 26.20
C GLU A 532 18.53 17.56 27.37
N LEU A 533 18.01 16.39 27.72
CA LEU A 533 17.16 16.22 28.89
C LEU A 533 18.03 16.32 30.15
N ALA A 534 17.53 16.99 31.19
CA ALA A 534 18.23 17.10 32.48
C ALA A 534 18.45 15.76 33.21
N LYS A 535 17.90 14.66 32.67
CA LYS A 535 18.15 13.27 33.05
C LYS A 535 18.24 12.45 31.76
N PRO A 536 19.12 11.44 31.66
CA PRO A 536 19.13 10.54 30.51
C PRO A 536 17.78 9.81 30.38
N PRO A 537 17.37 9.43 29.15
CA PRO A 537 16.17 8.63 28.94
C PRO A 537 16.27 7.26 29.61
N LEU A 538 15.11 6.67 29.93
CA LEU A 538 15.04 5.31 30.42
C LEU A 538 15.26 4.33 29.26
N THR A 539 16.34 3.58 29.30
CA THR A 539 16.71 2.58 28.29
C THR A 539 16.89 1.23 28.99
N ALA A 540 16.31 0.17 28.43
CA ALA A 540 16.62 -1.20 28.87
C ALA A 540 18.02 -1.60 28.37
N PRO A 541 18.79 -2.41 29.10
CA PRO A 541 19.96 -3.06 28.52
C PRO A 541 19.50 -3.98 27.39
N THR A 542 20.06 -3.79 26.19
CA THR A 542 19.75 -4.63 25.03
C THR A 542 19.96 -6.10 25.39
N ARG A 543 18.94 -6.95 25.13
CA ARG A 543 19.07 -8.40 25.37
C ARG A 543 20.23 -8.92 24.55
N SER A 544 21.06 -9.79 25.16
CA SER A 544 22.35 -10.21 24.62
C SER A 544 22.29 -11.04 23.32
N THR A 545 21.10 -11.27 22.77
CA THR A 545 20.88 -11.76 21.40
C THR A 545 21.30 -10.74 20.32
N ASP A 546 21.31 -9.44 20.64
CA ASP A 546 21.54 -8.36 19.65
C ASP A 546 23.02 -7.96 19.48
N ASN A 547 23.90 -8.41 20.38
CA ASN A 547 25.31 -7.98 20.48
C ASN A 547 26.34 -9.11 20.24
N GLY A 548 25.94 -10.23 19.61
CA GLY A 548 26.86 -11.36 19.41
C GLY A 548 26.43 -12.46 18.44
N GLU A 549 25.12 -12.62 18.19
CA GLU A 549 24.60 -13.62 17.24
C GLU A 549 23.53 -13.01 16.32
N THR A 550 23.86 -11.89 15.67
CA THR A 550 23.27 -11.65 14.34
C THR A 550 23.85 -12.72 13.42
N VAL A 551 23.16 -13.86 13.32
CA VAL A 551 23.19 -14.65 12.08
C VAL A 551 22.80 -13.68 11.00
N ASP A 552 23.78 -13.30 10.17
CA ASP A 552 23.59 -12.38 9.06
C ASP A 552 22.81 -13.11 7.97
N ASP A 553 21.49 -13.16 8.17
CA ASP A 553 20.53 -13.85 7.31
C ASP A 553 20.42 -13.20 5.92
N GLY A 554 21.20 -12.14 5.64
CA GLY A 554 21.19 -11.33 4.42
C GLY A 554 19.90 -10.53 4.20
N LYS A 555 18.89 -10.73 5.06
CA LYS A 555 17.56 -10.13 4.91
C LYS A 555 17.61 -8.63 5.22
N PRO A 556 17.02 -7.78 4.37
CA PRO A 556 16.87 -6.36 4.67
C PRO A 556 16.03 -6.16 5.94
N LYS A 557 16.47 -5.26 6.82
CA LYS A 557 15.81 -4.92 8.08
C LYS A 557 15.56 -3.42 8.19
N VAL A 558 14.45 -3.05 8.80
CA VAL A 558 14.11 -1.69 9.19
C VAL A 558 14.51 -1.50 10.65
N VAL A 559 15.31 -0.48 10.94
CA VAL A 559 15.71 -0.12 12.31
C VAL A 559 14.97 1.15 12.72
N ILE A 560 14.33 1.13 13.88
CA ILE A 560 13.53 2.24 14.39
C ILE A 560 14.04 2.61 15.78
N ASP A 561 14.67 3.77 15.88
CA ASP A 561 15.09 4.38 17.13
C ASP A 561 13.96 5.30 17.63
N ILE A 562 13.48 5.11 18.86
CA ILE A 562 12.23 5.70 19.37
C ILE A 562 12.50 6.43 20.69
N ASP A 563 12.27 7.75 20.73
CA ASP A 563 12.20 8.57 21.96
C ASP A 563 10.73 8.87 22.28
N LEU A 564 10.20 8.23 23.33
CA LEU A 564 8.85 8.45 23.86
C LEU A 564 8.91 9.30 25.13
N ARG A 565 8.15 10.40 25.14
CA ARG A 565 8.15 11.38 26.24
C ARG A 565 6.75 11.50 26.82
N PHE A 566 6.54 10.80 27.92
CA PHE A 566 5.28 10.82 28.66
C PHE A 566 5.22 12.08 29.55
N ARG A 567 4.21 12.93 29.36
CA ARG A 567 3.98 14.19 30.09
C ARG A 567 2.68 14.15 30.88
N ASP A 568 2.72 14.74 32.08
CA ASP A 568 1.60 14.89 33.01
C ASP A 568 0.75 13.61 33.22
N ILE A 569 1.43 12.47 33.34
CA ILE A 569 0.79 11.16 33.39
C ILE A 569 0.16 10.83 34.74
N LYS A 570 -0.91 10.04 34.68
CA LYS A 570 -1.54 9.39 35.82
C LYS A 570 -1.79 7.91 35.50
N ALA A 571 -1.13 7.02 36.23
CA ALA A 571 -1.26 5.58 36.07
C ALA A 571 -2.14 4.97 37.16
N ALA A 572 -2.91 3.94 36.81
CA ALA A 572 -3.66 3.10 37.74
C ALA A 572 -3.17 1.65 37.64
N VAL A 573 -3.36 0.86 38.70
CA VAL A 573 -3.13 -0.59 38.64
C VAL A 573 -4.30 -1.20 37.86
N PRO A 574 -4.06 -2.02 36.82
CA PRO A 574 -5.14 -2.68 36.09
C PRO A 574 -5.91 -3.67 36.98
N MET A 575 -7.14 -4.01 36.57
CA MET A 575 -7.88 -5.09 37.19
C MET A 575 -7.48 -6.42 36.55
N PHE A 576 -6.61 -7.16 37.23
CA PHE A 576 -6.10 -8.46 36.77
C PHE A 576 -7.24 -9.44 36.46
N THR A 577 -7.31 -9.94 35.24
CA THR A 577 -7.84 -11.28 34.97
C THR A 577 -6.74 -12.32 35.26
N ASN A 578 -7.09 -13.61 35.27
CA ASN A 578 -6.10 -14.68 35.52
C ASN A 578 -5.28 -15.06 34.27
N ASP A 579 -5.41 -14.28 33.20
CA ASP A 579 -4.80 -14.56 31.91
C ASP A 579 -3.31 -14.18 31.95
N LEU A 580 -2.46 -15.01 31.35
CA LEU A 580 -1.00 -14.91 31.45
C LEU A 580 -0.47 -13.76 30.58
N SER A 581 -0.64 -12.52 31.04
CA SER A 581 0.07 -11.37 30.47
C SER A 581 1.59 -11.53 30.65
N TYR A 582 2.35 -11.07 29.66
CA TYR A 582 3.82 -10.95 29.72
C TYR A 582 4.31 -10.13 30.93
N VAL A 583 3.43 -9.30 31.47
CA VAL A 583 3.65 -8.50 32.66
C VAL A 583 3.73 -9.38 33.91
N ASN A 584 4.91 -9.41 34.53
CA ASN A 584 5.06 -9.99 35.86
C ASN A 584 4.33 -9.11 36.89
N SER A 585 3.28 -9.67 37.53
CA SER A 585 2.43 -9.00 38.51
C SER A 585 3.20 -8.34 39.67
N ALA A 586 4.41 -8.81 39.98
CA ALA A 586 5.30 -8.21 40.98
C ALA A 586 5.79 -6.79 40.60
N PHE A 587 5.96 -6.48 39.31
CA PHE A 587 6.47 -5.18 38.86
C PHE A 587 5.38 -4.12 38.61
N VAL A 588 4.11 -4.53 38.45
CA VAL A 588 3.00 -3.61 38.14
C VAL A 588 2.86 -2.50 39.18
N ARG A 589 2.70 -2.83 40.47
CA ARG A 589 2.54 -1.83 41.53
C ARG A 589 3.78 -0.93 41.67
N PRO A 590 5.03 -1.44 41.66
CA PRO A 590 6.23 -0.61 41.57
C PRO A 590 6.29 0.33 40.36
N ILE A 591 5.91 -0.11 39.16
CA ILE A 591 5.92 0.71 37.95
C ILE A 591 4.87 1.81 38.04
N VAL A 592 3.62 1.48 38.38
CA VAL A 592 2.54 2.47 38.58
C VAL A 592 2.90 3.51 39.65
N ALA A 593 3.52 3.08 40.77
CA ALA A 593 4.02 3.98 41.80
C ALA A 593 5.15 4.89 41.30
N PHE A 594 6.07 4.36 40.49
CA PHE A 594 7.16 5.13 39.86
C PHE A 594 6.62 6.17 38.86
N MET A 595 5.64 5.79 38.04
CA MET A 595 5.01 6.67 37.05
C MET A 595 4.30 7.84 37.73
N ASN A 596 3.46 7.56 38.74
CA ASN A 596 2.78 8.60 39.51
C ASN A 596 3.75 9.49 40.31
N ALA A 597 4.89 8.96 40.75
CA ALA A 597 5.93 9.75 41.42
C ALA A 597 6.70 10.68 40.46
N ASN A 598 6.81 10.33 39.17
CA ASN A 598 7.52 11.11 38.14
C ASN A 598 6.56 11.68 37.07
N ARG A 599 5.33 12.03 37.48
CA ARG A 599 4.22 12.41 36.58
C ARG A 599 4.55 13.47 35.52
N THR A 600 5.48 14.39 35.79
CA THR A 600 5.73 15.57 34.94
C THR A 600 6.37 15.21 33.59
N LEU A 601 7.36 14.32 33.59
CA LEU A 601 8.08 13.91 32.39
C LEU A 601 8.80 12.57 32.63
N ILE A 602 8.48 11.57 31.83
CA ILE A 602 9.22 10.30 31.75
C ILE A 602 9.68 10.10 30.30
N PRO A 603 10.97 10.37 29.99
CA PRO A 603 11.57 10.03 28.71
C PRO A 603 11.98 8.55 28.70
N ILE A 604 11.60 7.82 27.66
CA ILE A 604 11.90 6.40 27.45
C ILE A 604 12.48 6.26 26.04
N HIS A 605 13.67 5.68 25.94
CA HIS A 605 14.32 5.43 24.66
C HIS A 605 14.34 3.93 24.37
N CYS A 606 13.75 3.55 23.25
CA CYS A 606 13.62 2.17 22.79
C CYS A 606 14.21 2.05 21.38
N ARG A 607 14.85 0.92 21.08
CA ARG A 607 15.24 0.56 19.71
C ARG A 607 14.49 -0.70 19.31
N VAL A 608 13.88 -0.67 18.13
CA VAL A 608 13.14 -1.79 17.54
C VAL A 608 13.81 -2.13 16.22
N ILE A 609 14.06 -3.41 15.99
CA ILE A 609 14.62 -3.94 14.73
C ILE A 609 13.61 -4.93 14.19
N GLN A 610 13.17 -4.70 12.95
CA GLN A 610 12.14 -5.50 12.31
C GLN A 610 12.57 -5.91 10.90
N ASP A 611 12.28 -7.15 10.50
CA ASP A 611 12.59 -7.63 9.17
C ASP A 611 11.67 -6.96 8.13
N LEU A 612 12.17 -6.68 6.92
CA LEU A 612 11.40 -5.98 5.88
C LEU A 612 10.12 -6.74 5.49
N SER A 613 10.13 -8.07 5.59
CA SER A 613 8.97 -8.94 5.35
C SER A 613 7.79 -8.69 6.28
N ASP A 614 7.98 -8.06 7.45
CA ASP A 614 6.86 -7.69 8.33
C ASP A 614 6.05 -6.50 7.84
N PHE A 615 6.62 -5.70 6.93
CA PHE A 615 5.93 -4.61 6.27
C PHE A 615 5.22 -5.05 4.98
N GLU A 616 5.49 -6.26 4.49
CA GLU A 616 4.84 -6.79 3.29
C GLU A 616 3.36 -7.10 3.57
N GLY A 617 2.47 -6.41 2.87
CA GLY A 617 1.03 -6.49 3.05
C GLY A 617 0.48 -5.63 4.19
N ALA A 618 1.33 -4.95 4.96
CA ALA A 618 0.90 -4.13 6.08
C ALA A 618 0.40 -2.74 5.62
N TRP A 619 -0.84 -2.42 6.00
CA TRP A 619 -1.50 -1.13 5.80
C TRP A 619 -1.50 -0.29 7.08
N THR A 620 -1.40 -0.93 8.26
CA THR A 620 -1.38 -0.24 9.55
C THR A 620 -0.20 -0.65 10.44
N LEU A 621 0.08 0.20 11.44
CA LEU A 621 1.08 -0.06 12.49
C LEU A 621 0.81 -1.37 13.27
N TRP A 622 -0.45 -1.79 13.35
CA TRP A 622 -0.83 -3.00 14.09
C TRP A 622 -0.46 -4.28 13.32
N GLU A 623 -0.73 -4.34 12.01
CA GLU A 623 -0.41 -5.50 11.14
C GLU A 623 1.09 -5.83 11.06
N THR A 624 1.95 -4.84 11.28
CA THR A 624 3.40 -5.05 11.42
C THR A 624 3.79 -5.68 12.77
N GLY A 625 2.93 -5.65 13.80
CA GLY A 625 3.27 -6.05 15.18
C GLY A 625 4.18 -5.05 15.92
N LEU A 626 4.55 -3.95 15.28
CA LEU A 626 5.47 -2.93 15.80
C LEU A 626 4.89 -2.24 17.05
N SER A 627 3.56 -2.04 17.14
CA SER A 627 2.88 -1.52 18.33
C SER A 627 3.14 -2.36 19.58
N ASP A 628 3.05 -3.68 19.47
CA ASP A 628 3.27 -4.61 20.57
C ASP A 628 4.76 -4.67 20.93
N GLN A 629 5.67 -4.65 19.95
CA GLN A 629 7.12 -4.57 20.18
C GLN A 629 7.51 -3.28 20.93
N ILE A 630 6.91 -2.13 20.61
CA ILE A 630 7.08 -0.88 21.39
C ILE A 630 6.61 -1.07 22.83
N ALA A 631 5.41 -1.63 23.04
CA ALA A 631 4.86 -1.82 24.38
C ALA A 631 5.75 -2.72 25.26
N LEU A 632 6.34 -3.77 24.67
CA LEU A 632 7.31 -4.65 25.32
C LEU A 632 8.61 -3.92 25.70
N GLN A 633 9.19 -3.14 24.78
CA GLN A 633 10.42 -2.37 25.05
C GLN A 633 10.20 -1.29 26.12
N VAL A 634 9.03 -0.63 26.11
CA VAL A 634 8.63 0.33 27.16
C VAL A 634 8.49 -0.36 28.52
N TYR A 635 7.93 -1.57 28.58
CA TYR A 635 7.87 -2.37 29.80
C TYR A 635 9.26 -2.75 30.31
N ASP A 636 10.13 -3.28 29.46
CA ASP A 636 11.48 -3.70 29.87
C ASP A 636 12.30 -2.51 30.39
N ALA A 637 12.19 -1.33 29.76
CA ALA A 637 12.86 -0.10 30.19
C ALA A 637 12.35 0.40 31.56
N LEU A 638 11.03 0.41 31.76
CA LEU A 638 10.41 0.78 33.04
C LEU A 638 10.75 -0.24 34.14
N ALA A 639 10.65 -1.53 33.86
CA ALA A 639 10.94 -2.61 34.82
C ALA A 639 12.40 -2.58 35.26
N TYR A 640 13.35 -2.41 34.32
CA TYR A 640 14.77 -2.26 34.61
C TYR A 640 15.04 -1.06 35.54
N HIS A 641 14.56 0.13 35.18
CA HIS A 641 14.80 1.33 35.97
C HIS A 641 14.12 1.27 37.35
N VAL A 642 12.91 0.73 37.44
CA VAL A 642 12.18 0.54 38.70
C VAL A 642 12.87 -0.48 39.60
N ASN A 643 13.41 -1.56 39.04
CA ASN A 643 14.22 -2.52 39.79
C ASN A 643 15.50 -1.85 40.33
N GLN A 644 16.24 -1.10 39.50
CA GLN A 644 17.44 -0.37 39.93
C GLN A 644 17.14 0.68 41.01
N ALA A 645 16.05 1.44 40.86
CA ALA A 645 15.63 2.45 41.85
C ALA A 645 15.22 1.81 43.18
N ASN A 646 14.50 0.68 43.15
CA ASN A 646 14.14 -0.07 44.34
C ASN A 646 15.36 -0.75 44.99
N PHE A 647 16.28 -1.30 44.19
CA PHE A 647 17.55 -1.85 44.66
C PHE A 647 18.37 -0.76 45.38
N ASN A 648 18.57 0.41 44.77
CA ASN A 648 19.29 1.52 45.37
C ASN A 648 18.64 2.00 46.68
N ARG A 649 17.31 2.03 46.78
CA ARG A 649 16.59 2.32 48.03
C ARG A 649 16.80 1.23 49.08
N ARG A 650 16.63 -0.04 48.71
CA ARG A 650 16.85 -1.21 49.59
C ARG A 650 18.28 -1.25 50.10
N VAL A 651 19.29 -1.08 49.24
CA VAL A 651 20.70 -1.04 49.63
C VAL A 651 20.96 0.08 50.62
N LYS A 652 20.43 1.30 50.42
CA LYS A 652 20.56 2.40 51.40
C LYS A 652 19.87 2.11 52.74
N THR A 653 18.68 1.51 52.73
CA THR A 653 17.97 1.15 53.97
C THR A 653 18.66 0.00 54.71
N VAL A 654 19.09 -1.03 53.97
CA VAL A 654 19.79 -2.20 54.52
C VAL A 654 21.20 -1.83 54.98
N SER A 655 21.92 -0.93 54.29
CA SER A 655 23.23 -0.46 54.75
C SER A 655 23.14 0.44 55.98
N LEU A 656 22.10 1.29 56.07
CA LEU A 656 21.83 2.06 57.28
C LEU A 656 21.47 1.14 58.45
N TRP A 657 20.60 0.15 58.22
CA TRP A 657 20.19 -0.80 59.26
C TRP A 657 21.34 -1.73 59.67
N SER A 658 22.16 -2.20 58.72
CA SER A 658 23.34 -3.01 59.02
C SER A 658 24.39 -2.21 59.76
N LEU A 659 24.64 -0.94 59.39
CA LEU A 659 25.53 -0.04 60.13
C LEU A 659 25.02 0.24 61.55
N GLN A 660 23.71 0.45 61.73
CA GLN A 660 23.10 0.58 63.06
C GLN A 660 23.26 -0.71 63.88
N LYS A 661 23.07 -1.88 63.27
CA LYS A 661 23.21 -3.18 63.93
C LYS A 661 24.66 -3.53 64.25
N THR A 662 25.63 -3.24 63.38
CA THR A 662 27.06 -3.45 63.67
C THR A 662 27.55 -2.46 64.72
N ALA A 663 27.16 -1.19 64.66
CA ALA A 663 27.49 -0.22 65.71
C ALA A 663 26.91 -0.63 67.07
N ALA A 664 25.64 -1.07 67.12
CA ALA A 664 25.02 -1.59 68.34
C ALA A 664 25.70 -2.88 68.85
N ALA A 665 26.09 -3.78 67.95
CA ALA A 665 26.84 -4.99 68.31
C ALA A 665 28.22 -4.65 68.89
N ILE A 666 28.97 -3.73 68.26
CA ILE A 666 30.27 -3.24 68.76
C ILE A 666 30.12 -2.57 70.13
N LEU A 667 29.13 -1.70 70.31
CA LEU A 667 28.83 -1.07 71.60
C LEU A 667 28.45 -2.11 72.67
N SER A 668 27.69 -3.15 72.31
CA SER A 668 27.35 -4.24 73.24
C SER A 668 28.58 -5.08 73.61
N ALA A 669 29.46 -5.38 72.66
CA ALA A 669 30.71 -6.11 72.89
C ALA A 669 31.67 -5.31 73.78
N LEU A 670 31.86 -4.01 73.50
CA LEU A 670 32.63 -3.09 74.33
C LEU A 670 32.06 -3.01 75.75
N ARG A 671 30.73 -2.92 75.90
CA ARG A 671 30.08 -2.96 77.21
C ARG A 671 30.39 -4.26 77.96
N THR A 672 30.25 -5.42 77.32
CA THR A 672 30.59 -6.72 77.95
C THR A 672 32.07 -6.87 78.29
N MET A 673 32.99 -6.16 77.62
CA MET A 673 34.42 -6.14 77.96
C MET A 673 34.74 -5.14 79.09
N VAL A 674 34.01 -4.04 79.19
CA VAL A 674 34.21 -3.01 80.22
C VAL A 674 33.52 -3.36 81.54
N ASP A 675 32.37 -4.04 81.51
CA ASP A 675 31.63 -4.47 82.71
C ASP A 675 32.49 -5.24 83.74
N PRO A 676 33.33 -6.25 83.39
CA PRO A 676 34.22 -6.91 84.38
C PRO A 676 35.28 -5.98 84.96
N MET A 677 35.79 -4.99 84.21
CA MET A 677 36.70 -3.98 84.77
C MET A 677 35.98 -2.98 85.68
N SER A 678 34.72 -2.66 85.38
CA SER A 678 33.88 -1.81 86.24
C SER A 678 33.53 -2.49 87.57
N ILE A 679 33.40 -3.82 87.58
CA ILE A 679 33.19 -4.62 88.79
C ILE A 679 34.45 -4.62 89.65
N HIS A 680 35.64 -4.91 89.08
CA HIS A 680 36.90 -4.80 89.83
C HIS A 680 37.18 -3.37 90.35
N LEU A 681 36.86 -2.32 89.58
CA LEU A 681 36.96 -0.94 90.08
C LEU A 681 35.94 -0.62 91.18
N LYS A 682 34.73 -1.21 91.14
CA LYS A 682 33.77 -1.12 92.25
C LYS A 682 34.23 -1.89 93.48
N GLU A 683 34.85 -3.06 93.35
CA GLU A 683 35.42 -3.80 94.48
C GLU A 683 36.61 -3.06 95.11
N LEU A 684 37.50 -2.49 94.29
CA LEU A 684 38.60 -1.64 94.78
C LEU A 684 38.07 -0.35 95.44
N SER A 685 37.03 0.28 94.89
CA SER A 685 36.36 1.43 95.50
C SER A 685 35.60 1.08 96.77
N ALA A 686 35.04 -0.13 96.88
CA ALA A 686 34.33 -0.60 98.08
C ALA A 686 35.30 -0.94 99.21
N ASN A 687 36.46 -1.54 98.90
CA ASN A 687 37.50 -1.83 99.88
C ASN A 687 38.23 -0.57 100.40
N GLY A 688 38.14 0.57 99.71
CA GLY A 688 38.68 1.85 100.18
C GLY A 688 37.83 2.58 101.23
N GLY A 689 36.62 2.09 101.53
CA GLY A 689 35.57 2.82 102.27
C GLY A 689 35.26 2.33 103.68
N ASN A 690 36.13 1.54 104.32
CA ASN A 690 35.85 0.96 105.64
C ASN A 690 36.39 1.81 106.81
N LEU A 691 35.94 3.07 106.88
CA LEU A 691 36.00 3.91 108.08
C LEU A 691 34.81 4.89 108.07
N VAL A 692 34.08 4.97 109.19
CA VAL A 692 32.87 5.79 109.44
C VAL A 692 31.53 5.26 108.88
N GLY A 693 30.88 4.41 109.67
CA GLY A 693 29.62 4.77 110.33
C GLY A 693 28.35 5.02 109.50
N ARG A 694 27.57 3.95 109.31
CA ARG A 694 26.10 3.85 109.57
C ARG A 694 25.27 5.15 109.52
N LEU A 695 24.39 5.26 108.51
CA LEU A 695 23.01 5.76 108.67
C LEU A 695 22.13 5.32 107.48
N GLU A 696 20.89 4.92 107.77
CA GLU A 696 19.87 4.54 106.78
C GLU A 696 19.27 5.79 106.12
N PHE A 697 18.76 5.67 104.89
CA PHE A 697 17.48 6.29 104.48
C PHE A 697 16.90 5.56 103.26
N ALA A 698 15.56 5.56 103.15
CA ALA A 698 14.77 4.80 102.18
C ALA A 698 14.29 5.63 100.98
N ASN A 699 13.52 4.97 100.08
CA ASN A 699 12.90 5.46 98.83
C ASN A 699 13.88 5.55 97.64
N GLY A 700 13.50 5.29 96.38
CA GLY A 700 12.21 4.88 95.79
C GLY A 700 12.12 5.42 94.34
N VAL A 701 11.24 4.84 93.48
CA VAL A 701 10.90 5.31 92.10
C VAL A 701 12.06 5.11 91.08
N ALA A 702 12.01 4.23 90.08
CA ALA A 702 11.09 4.04 88.94
C ALA A 702 11.26 5.05 87.78
N MET A 703 11.96 4.62 86.71
CA MET A 703 11.62 4.88 85.29
C MET A 703 12.28 3.85 84.38
#